data_AF-A0A8G1A030-F1
#
_entry.id   AF-A0A8G1A030-F1
#
_cell.length_a   1.000
_cell.length_b   1.000
_cell.length_c   1.000
_cell.angle_alpha   90.00
_cell.angle_beta   90.00
_cell.angle_gamma   90.00
#
_symmetry.space_group_name_H-M   'P 1'
#
loop_
_entity.id
_entity.type
_entity.pdbx_description
1 polymer ?
#
loop_
_entity_poly.entity_id
_entity_poly.type
_entity_poly.pdbx_seq_one_letter_code
_entity_poly.pdbx_strand_id
1 'polypeptide(L)'
;MIPAALVTLFPEGGVVEVRALADRFAHSGYFDDFAKLANAAEALDADLEVKGTYVTLNVVDPALLARRANRVKMRLTRSDPTTSDADILRRRWLPIDLDPVRPSGVSSTEAEHAAALQRAETIARWLAEQGFSDPIMADSGNGAHLLYAIDLPNDEAATALVKRVLVTLDALFSDDLVTVDTANFNAARIWKLYGTCSRKGDHTPDRPHRRAKILLAPDHPEVVGAGLLREIAGRLPIEAPVPPRKGKAGIDLGAWLREHGLAVRNTRPWQGGTLYVLEDCPFSGAHHDGAFAVQFPSGAIYAGCHHASCGGGTQRWPELRDRYEPREKRSRKKREEVPPPPPVPPAPDPAYREEAMEILEHGDPLAFLLDTFAREHVGDRIVAECLVMSLASQSVENTSGLHVSVSGNSGKGKSHACTTMLKQVPAAYRLAGTVSNKALYYHDDLRPGTVFLFDDVSLSDDLQEVLKAATANFRDHIEHHTVSPDRKIQVCRLPERCVWWLARVEDPGDDQVMNRMLTVWIDDSLEQDERVLEHMKHAEAREAAEGDAEDPGLPVCRAMWEVLKEERLHVSIPYAEQVQFSATANRRNPGMLFDLIKASALLHRFQRERYEGGIRANREDFETAARIYVAINGEAGGQETKVTKNEAAALETVATMGWDQFTVRMLQEALGLSYQQTYRILHGYASRGSTYSGLLEKCPAISYLDTTVTEDQDGCVVRRREHLFLFDRGGYRRWARGAAVWIAGGGDDEGHDRDDDPGPGPQDTFSIPAGFQQNFSRCREDQSMQDDVRSDSISTDRETRLSLSTKLQQNPHPPTPPGSSVSGCGGGCDPRNVESDLMILPGEGAKRDLPELCSPLNVGTFRKLLKTAEKKGSVLKERSGAIPLPGVLDHREFTRVSTDLGRCDVCAEGKAVHRSGDGRVVLCEGCYARLVREWNMGKGIS
;
A
#
# COMPACT_ATOMS: atom_id res chain seq x y z
N MET A 1 9.85 -16.06 41.68
CA MET A 1 10.46 -14.92 40.97
C MET A 1 9.38 -14.03 40.35
N ILE A 2 8.45 -14.61 39.57
CA ILE A 2 7.38 -13.87 38.88
C ILE A 2 6.53 -12.97 39.81
N PRO A 3 6.08 -13.40 41.02
CA PRO A 3 5.26 -12.53 41.88
C PRO A 3 5.93 -11.19 42.24
N ALA A 4 7.23 -11.20 42.53
CA ALA A 4 7.97 -9.98 42.84
C ALA A 4 8.04 -9.05 41.61
N ALA A 5 8.32 -9.60 40.43
CA ALA A 5 8.37 -8.82 39.20
C ALA A 5 7.01 -8.18 38.84
N LEU A 6 5.88 -8.83 39.15
CA LEU A 6 4.55 -8.24 38.96
C LEU A 6 4.34 -7.03 39.87
N VAL A 7 4.68 -7.15 41.16
CA VAL A 7 4.57 -6.05 42.14
C VAL A 7 5.52 -4.88 41.80
N THR A 8 6.70 -5.14 41.23
CA THR A 8 7.62 -4.08 40.79
C THR A 8 7.14 -3.37 39.51
N LEU A 9 6.43 -4.06 38.62
CA LEU A 9 6.01 -3.52 37.32
C LEU A 9 4.62 -2.87 37.31
N PHE A 10 3.72 -3.28 38.22
CA PHE A 10 2.30 -2.95 38.18
C PHE A 10 1.75 -2.56 39.56
N PRO A 11 0.89 -1.52 39.65
CA PRO A 11 0.22 -1.18 40.89
C PRO A 11 -0.82 -2.23 41.27
N GLU A 12 -1.06 -2.41 42.57
CA GLU A 12 -2.08 -3.32 43.09
C GLU A 12 -3.48 -3.02 42.50
N GLY A 13 -4.22 -4.08 42.15
CA GLY A 13 -5.54 -3.97 41.53
C GLY A 13 -5.55 -3.55 40.06
N GLY A 14 -4.39 -3.35 39.43
CA GLY A 14 -4.28 -3.14 37.99
C GLY A 14 -4.58 -4.41 37.18
N VAL A 15 -5.36 -4.28 36.10
CA VAL A 15 -5.54 -5.39 35.14
C VAL A 15 -4.32 -5.50 34.24
N VAL A 16 -3.81 -6.72 34.03
CA VAL A 16 -2.65 -7.02 33.18
C VAL A 16 -3.03 -8.12 32.18
N GLU A 17 -2.72 -7.93 30.89
CA GLU A 17 -2.70 -9.06 29.94
C GLU A 17 -1.38 -9.81 30.09
N VAL A 18 -1.45 -11.13 30.28
CA VAL A 18 -0.33 -12.05 30.01
C VAL A 18 -0.53 -12.69 28.64
N ARG A 19 0.51 -12.69 27.81
CA ARG A 19 0.51 -13.26 26.45
C ARG A 19 1.72 -14.16 26.26
N ALA A 20 1.51 -15.43 25.91
CA ALA A 20 2.57 -16.38 25.61
C ALA A 20 2.54 -16.80 24.13
N LEU A 21 3.73 -17.00 23.56
CA LEU A 21 3.93 -17.26 22.14
C LEU A 21 4.56 -18.65 21.93
N ALA A 22 3.95 -19.44 21.04
CA ALA A 22 4.39 -20.76 20.60
C ALA A 22 4.43 -20.82 19.06
N ASP A 23 5.09 -21.82 18.48
CA ASP A 23 5.43 -21.88 17.03
C ASP A 23 4.25 -21.73 16.04
N ARG A 24 3.02 -21.99 16.48
CA ARG A 24 1.80 -21.89 15.65
C ARG A 24 0.67 -21.08 16.30
N PHE A 25 0.82 -20.68 17.55
CA PHE A 25 -0.28 -20.17 18.36
C PHE A 25 0.17 -19.14 19.38
N ALA A 26 -0.70 -18.16 19.64
CA ALA A 26 -0.62 -17.32 20.82
C ALA A 26 -1.56 -17.87 21.91
N HIS A 27 -1.29 -17.50 23.15
CA HIS A 27 -2.05 -17.81 24.36
C HIS A 27 -2.20 -16.48 25.12
N SER A 28 -3.39 -16.16 25.65
CA SER A 28 -3.64 -14.86 26.33
C SER A 28 -4.56 -15.03 27.53
N GLY A 29 -4.35 -14.25 28.58
CA GLY A 29 -5.21 -14.16 29.76
C GLY A 29 -5.17 -12.76 30.37
N TYR A 30 -6.23 -12.37 31.08
CA TYR A 30 -6.33 -11.06 31.75
C TYR A 30 -6.53 -11.26 33.25
N PHE A 31 -5.74 -10.58 34.08
CA PHE A 31 -5.69 -10.79 35.52
C PHE A 31 -5.70 -9.48 36.29
N ASP A 32 -6.54 -9.38 37.31
CA ASP A 32 -6.50 -8.40 38.41
C ASP A 32 -5.83 -9.00 39.67
N ASP A 33 -5.68 -10.32 39.73
CA ASP A 33 -5.00 -11.06 40.79
C ASP A 33 -3.60 -11.52 40.33
N PHE A 34 -2.56 -10.91 40.90
CA PHE A 34 -1.17 -11.21 40.55
C PHE A 34 -0.68 -12.59 41.03
N ALA A 35 -1.32 -13.21 42.03
CA ALA A 35 -1.01 -14.58 42.44
C ALA A 35 -1.56 -15.59 41.41
N LYS A 36 -2.78 -15.36 40.92
CA LYS A 36 -3.34 -16.13 39.79
C LYS A 36 -2.54 -15.92 38.50
N LEU A 37 -2.11 -14.68 38.21
CA LEU A 37 -1.25 -14.38 37.06
C LEU A 37 0.08 -15.13 37.17
N ALA A 38 0.76 -15.07 38.33
CA ALA A 38 2.01 -15.79 38.56
C ALA A 38 1.85 -17.31 38.36
N ASN A 39 0.84 -17.93 38.98
CA ASN A 39 0.57 -19.37 38.81
C ASN A 39 0.31 -19.74 37.34
N ALA A 40 -0.43 -18.91 36.59
CA ALA A 40 -0.68 -19.12 35.17
C ALA A 40 0.59 -18.93 34.31
N ALA A 41 1.45 -17.98 34.68
CA ALA A 41 2.73 -17.73 34.01
C ALA A 41 3.76 -18.83 34.29
N GLU A 42 3.78 -19.42 35.50
CA GLU A 42 4.62 -20.58 35.82
C GLU A 42 4.15 -21.84 35.07
N ALA A 43 2.84 -22.05 34.94
CA ALA A 43 2.28 -23.11 34.11
C ALA A 43 2.59 -22.94 32.61
N LEU A 44 2.54 -21.70 32.09
CA LEU A 44 2.95 -21.37 30.72
C LEU A 44 4.47 -21.51 30.50
N ASP A 45 5.27 -21.23 31.52
CA ASP A 45 6.73 -21.38 31.44
C ASP A 45 7.19 -22.84 31.50
N ALA A 46 6.43 -23.72 32.17
CA ALA A 46 6.68 -25.15 32.18
C ALA A 46 6.41 -25.84 30.83
N ASP A 47 5.60 -25.23 29.95
CA ASP A 47 5.34 -25.70 28.60
C ASP A 47 6.54 -25.44 27.66
N LEU A 48 6.99 -26.48 26.95
CA LEU A 48 8.11 -26.41 26.01
C LEU A 48 7.68 -25.95 24.60
N GLU A 49 6.38 -25.96 24.27
CA GLU A 49 5.86 -25.28 23.07
C GLU A 49 6.01 -23.75 23.19
N VAL A 50 5.95 -23.21 24.41
CA VAL A 50 6.03 -21.76 24.69
C VAL A 50 7.47 -21.25 24.60
N LYS A 51 7.73 -20.44 23.56
CA LYS A 51 9.03 -19.79 23.34
C LYS A 51 9.28 -18.60 24.26
N GLY A 52 8.21 -17.93 24.69
CA GLY A 52 8.28 -16.87 25.68
C GLY A 52 6.92 -16.39 26.17
N THR A 53 6.87 -16.04 27.45
CA THR A 53 5.76 -15.37 28.12
C THR A 53 6.05 -13.87 28.27
N TYR A 54 5.03 -13.05 28.01
CA TYR A 54 5.07 -11.59 27.97
C TYR A 54 3.87 -10.98 28.71
N VAL A 55 3.95 -9.69 29.04
CA VAL A 55 2.87 -8.88 29.64
C VAL A 55 2.73 -7.52 28.96
N THR A 56 1.55 -6.90 29.02
CA THR A 56 1.35 -5.50 28.62
C THR A 56 1.82 -4.56 29.72
N LEU A 57 2.81 -3.68 29.44
CA LEU A 57 3.39 -2.77 30.44
C LEU A 57 2.48 -1.62 30.87
N ASN A 58 1.70 -1.07 29.95
CA ASN A 58 0.93 0.16 30.16
C ASN A 58 -0.49 -0.14 30.67
N VAL A 59 -1.15 0.86 31.26
CA VAL A 59 -2.45 0.68 31.91
C VAL A 59 -3.51 0.36 30.87
N VAL A 60 -4.00 -0.88 30.85
CA VAL A 60 -5.12 -1.31 29.99
C VAL A 60 -6.46 -0.84 30.56
N ASP A 61 -7.50 -0.79 29.74
CA ASP A 61 -8.88 -0.65 30.22
C ASP A 61 -9.27 -1.85 31.12
N PRO A 62 -9.69 -1.63 32.39
CA PRO A 62 -10.14 -2.70 33.27
C PRO A 62 -11.27 -3.57 32.69
N ALA A 63 -12.09 -3.04 31.77
CA ALA A 63 -13.11 -3.81 31.05
C ALA A 63 -12.52 -4.99 30.26
N LEU A 64 -11.22 -4.93 29.89
CA LEU A 64 -10.52 -6.02 29.21
C LEU A 64 -10.47 -7.30 30.04
N LEU A 65 -10.57 -7.21 31.38
CA LEU A 65 -10.67 -8.37 32.26
C LEU A 65 -11.78 -9.33 31.81
N ALA A 66 -12.93 -8.79 31.35
CA ALA A 66 -14.06 -9.58 30.87
C ALA A 66 -13.73 -10.49 29.67
N ARG A 67 -12.69 -10.17 28.87
CA ARG A 67 -12.24 -11.03 27.75
C ARG A 67 -11.83 -12.42 28.26
N ARG A 68 -11.05 -12.50 29.36
CA ARG A 68 -10.41 -13.75 29.86
C ARG A 68 -10.15 -13.71 31.38
N ALA A 69 -11.13 -13.30 32.18
CA ALA A 69 -10.96 -12.99 33.60
C ALA A 69 -10.26 -14.11 34.40
N ASN A 70 -9.09 -13.79 34.96
CA ASN A 70 -8.23 -14.63 35.78
C ASN A 70 -7.90 -16.02 35.20
N ARG A 71 -7.84 -16.13 33.86
CA ARG A 71 -7.55 -17.39 33.16
C ARG A 71 -6.84 -17.15 31.82
N VAL A 72 -6.01 -18.09 31.41
CA VAL A 72 -5.44 -18.11 30.06
C VAL A 72 -6.37 -18.89 29.12
N LYS A 73 -6.66 -18.35 27.94
CA LYS A 73 -7.15 -19.12 26.80
C LYS A 73 -5.93 -19.60 25.99
N MET A 74 -5.74 -20.90 25.96
CA MET A 74 -4.72 -21.54 25.12
C MET A 74 -5.16 -21.51 23.65
N ARG A 75 -4.20 -21.42 22.72
CA ARG A 75 -4.40 -21.52 21.27
C ARG A 75 -5.49 -20.57 20.73
N LEU A 76 -5.19 -19.27 20.81
CA LEU A 76 -6.03 -18.18 20.30
C LEU A 76 -6.27 -18.31 18.78
N THR A 77 -7.44 -17.83 18.35
CA THR A 77 -7.84 -17.71 16.94
C THR A 77 -7.70 -16.27 16.45
N ARG A 78 -7.81 -16.01 15.13
CA ARG A 78 -7.86 -14.63 14.60
C ARG A 78 -9.05 -13.81 15.13
N SER A 79 -10.11 -14.49 15.58
CA SER A 79 -11.29 -13.90 16.23
C SER A 79 -11.15 -13.68 17.74
N ASP A 80 -9.99 -13.95 18.35
CA ASP A 80 -9.72 -13.70 19.76
C ASP A 80 -9.03 -12.33 19.96
N PRO A 81 -9.73 -11.29 20.46
CA PRO A 81 -9.11 -9.98 20.67
C PRO A 81 -8.08 -10.01 21.81
N THR A 82 -6.88 -9.50 21.53
CA THR A 82 -5.84 -9.20 22.52
C THR A 82 -5.69 -7.68 22.66
N THR A 83 -4.93 -7.20 23.65
CA THR A 83 -4.78 -5.75 23.89
C THR A 83 -4.12 -5.07 22.69
N SER A 84 -4.78 -4.02 22.22
CA SER A 84 -4.42 -3.12 21.12
C SER A 84 -3.99 -1.75 21.66
N ASP A 85 -3.36 -0.90 20.85
CA ASP A 85 -2.91 0.42 21.30
C ASP A 85 -4.06 1.32 21.79
N ALA A 86 -5.28 1.14 21.27
CA ALA A 86 -6.48 1.87 21.70
C ALA A 86 -7.06 1.36 23.04
N ASP A 87 -6.74 0.13 23.45
CA ASP A 87 -7.15 -0.43 24.75
C ASP A 87 -6.30 0.13 25.93
N ILE A 88 -5.30 0.99 25.67
CA ILE A 88 -4.41 1.55 26.68
C ILE A 88 -4.90 2.93 27.15
N LEU A 89 -5.20 3.05 28.43
CA LEU A 89 -5.64 4.29 29.07
C LEU A 89 -4.48 5.26 29.34
N ARG A 90 -3.30 4.75 29.72
CA ARG A 90 -2.17 5.60 30.13
C ARG A 90 -0.81 4.91 30.01
N ARG A 91 0.18 5.65 29.52
CA ARG A 91 1.57 5.18 29.37
C ARG A 91 2.33 5.41 30.68
N ARG A 92 2.85 4.32 31.25
CA ARG A 92 3.53 4.23 32.56
C ARG A 92 5.01 3.92 32.46
N TRP A 93 5.45 3.29 31.39
CA TRP A 93 6.83 2.88 31.18
C TRP A 93 7.37 3.40 29.85
N LEU A 94 8.62 3.84 29.84
CA LEU A 94 9.47 3.96 28.66
C LEU A 94 10.29 2.67 28.53
N PRO A 95 9.91 1.74 27.63
CA PRO A 95 10.65 0.49 27.42
C PRO A 95 11.81 0.69 26.45
N ILE A 96 13.03 0.41 26.91
CA ILE A 96 14.24 0.35 26.09
C ILE A 96 14.73 -1.09 26.11
N ASP A 97 14.65 -1.77 24.96
CA ASP A 97 15.15 -3.14 24.76
C ASP A 97 16.48 -3.08 24.00
N LEU A 98 17.46 -3.84 24.45
CA LEU A 98 18.80 -3.97 23.87
C LEU A 98 19.02 -5.44 23.49
N ASP A 99 18.73 -5.80 22.24
CA ASP A 99 18.94 -7.16 21.72
C ASP A 99 20.33 -7.20 21.05
N PRO A 100 21.26 -8.09 21.46
CA PRO A 100 22.59 -8.18 20.86
C PRO A 100 22.57 -8.80 19.46
N VAL A 101 23.42 -8.28 18.58
CA VAL A 101 23.53 -8.64 17.16
C VAL A 101 23.97 -10.10 17.01
N ARG A 102 23.08 -10.93 16.48
CA ARG A 102 23.28 -12.37 16.28
C ARG A 102 22.36 -12.90 15.17
N PRO A 103 22.54 -14.14 14.68
CA PRO A 103 21.65 -14.73 13.69
C PRO A 103 20.18 -14.75 14.15
N SER A 104 19.25 -14.57 13.21
CA SER A 104 17.82 -14.62 13.53
C SER A 104 17.40 -16.01 14.02
N GLY A 105 16.48 -16.05 14.98
CA GLY A 105 15.91 -17.29 15.51
C GLY A 105 16.69 -17.97 16.63
N VAL A 106 17.92 -17.57 16.96
CA VAL A 106 18.72 -18.20 18.04
C VAL A 106 18.86 -17.34 19.31
N SER A 107 19.16 -18.02 20.42
CA SER A 107 19.57 -17.41 21.69
C SER A 107 20.99 -16.83 21.61
N SER A 108 21.31 -15.91 22.52
CA SER A 108 22.62 -15.24 22.54
C SER A 108 23.70 -16.06 23.25
N THR A 109 24.94 -15.91 22.80
CA THR A 109 26.12 -16.40 23.55
C THR A 109 26.32 -15.60 24.83
N GLU A 110 27.15 -16.10 25.75
CA GLU A 110 27.47 -15.36 26.98
C GLU A 110 28.17 -14.02 26.69
N ALA A 111 28.99 -13.95 25.64
CA ALA A 111 29.64 -12.71 25.21
C ALA A 111 28.65 -11.70 24.60
N GLU A 112 27.75 -12.16 23.71
CA GLU A 112 26.65 -11.35 23.16
C GLU A 112 25.74 -10.81 24.28
N HIS A 113 25.38 -11.66 25.24
CA HIS A 113 24.52 -11.29 26.38
C HIS A 113 25.19 -10.27 27.32
N ALA A 114 26.47 -10.49 27.65
CA ALA A 114 27.25 -9.56 28.48
C ALA A 114 27.42 -8.18 27.80
N ALA A 115 27.62 -8.13 26.48
CA ALA A 115 27.72 -6.88 25.73
C ALA A 115 26.41 -6.05 25.83
N ALA A 116 25.26 -6.70 25.71
CA ALA A 116 23.96 -6.03 25.87
C ALA A 116 23.76 -5.45 27.28
N LEU A 117 24.16 -6.18 28.32
CA LEU A 117 24.10 -5.71 29.71
C LEU A 117 25.02 -4.50 29.94
N GLN A 118 26.27 -4.56 29.48
CA GLN A 118 27.22 -3.43 29.58
C GLN A 118 26.73 -2.19 28.80
N ARG A 119 26.04 -2.39 27.66
CA ARG A 119 25.44 -1.28 26.92
C ARG A 119 24.24 -0.68 27.66
N ALA A 120 23.43 -1.48 28.34
CA ALA A 120 22.35 -1.00 29.19
C ALA A 120 22.87 -0.18 30.38
N GLU A 121 23.94 -0.62 31.05
CA GLU A 121 24.61 0.19 32.10
C GLU A 121 25.13 1.53 31.56
N THR A 122 25.62 1.53 30.33
CA THR A 122 26.15 2.73 29.66
C THR A 122 25.03 3.73 29.32
N ILE A 123 23.92 3.25 28.76
CA ILE A 123 22.71 4.08 28.54
C ILE A 123 22.17 4.60 29.87
N ALA A 124 22.10 3.75 30.91
CA ALA A 124 21.55 4.12 32.20
C ALA A 124 22.34 5.25 32.87
N ARG A 125 23.69 5.12 32.89
CA ARG A 125 24.61 6.15 33.39
C ARG A 125 24.46 7.48 32.63
N TRP A 126 24.41 7.42 31.31
CA TRP A 126 24.27 8.61 30.46
C TRP A 126 22.92 9.31 30.66
N LEU A 127 21.83 8.57 30.81
CA LEU A 127 20.50 9.12 31.10
C LEU A 127 20.44 9.74 32.50
N ALA A 128 21.10 9.15 33.51
CA ALA A 128 21.24 9.75 34.84
C ALA A 128 22.02 11.08 34.79
N GLU A 129 23.06 11.18 33.95
CA GLU A 129 23.75 12.46 33.67
C GLU A 129 22.85 13.48 32.96
N GLN A 130 21.78 13.04 32.26
CA GLN A 130 20.74 13.91 31.71
C GLN A 130 19.58 14.13 32.69
N GLY A 131 19.72 13.74 33.97
CA GLY A 131 18.73 13.98 35.03
C GLY A 131 17.58 12.97 35.10
N PHE A 132 17.69 11.80 34.47
CA PHE A 132 16.71 10.72 34.65
C PHE A 132 16.92 10.05 36.03
N SER A 133 15.82 9.59 36.63
CA SER A 133 15.81 8.70 37.79
C SER A 133 16.34 7.30 37.45
N ASP A 134 16.74 6.51 38.44
CA ASP A 134 17.22 5.14 38.20
C ASP A 134 16.15 4.25 37.54
N PRO A 135 16.49 3.50 36.47
CA PRO A 135 15.57 2.58 35.82
C PRO A 135 15.46 1.26 36.59
N ILE A 136 14.39 0.50 36.31
CA ILE A 136 14.45 -0.96 36.49
C ILE A 136 15.34 -1.51 35.37
N MET A 137 16.50 -2.05 35.73
CA MET A 137 17.41 -2.75 34.82
C MET A 137 17.18 -4.26 34.93
N ALA A 138 17.00 -4.93 33.80
CA ALA A 138 16.67 -6.35 33.76
C ALA A 138 17.36 -7.10 32.61
N ASP A 139 17.49 -8.40 32.81
CA ASP A 139 17.95 -9.39 31.83
C ASP A 139 16.71 -9.99 31.13
N SER A 140 16.65 -9.89 29.80
CA SER A 140 15.53 -10.44 28.99
C SER A 140 15.68 -11.94 28.70
N GLY A 141 16.77 -12.55 29.15
CA GLY A 141 17.22 -13.91 28.86
C GLY A 141 18.05 -14.02 27.58
N ASN A 142 18.17 -12.95 26.79
CA ASN A 142 19.05 -12.88 25.62
C ASN A 142 19.74 -11.52 25.44
N GLY A 143 19.11 -10.44 25.91
CA GLY A 143 19.62 -9.09 25.90
C GLY A 143 19.30 -8.37 27.21
N ALA A 144 19.29 -7.04 27.18
CA ALA A 144 19.10 -6.20 28.35
C ALA A 144 17.91 -5.25 28.19
N HIS A 145 17.22 -4.97 29.29
CA HIS A 145 16.06 -4.09 29.35
C HIS A 145 16.32 -2.95 30.33
N LEU A 146 15.94 -1.72 29.95
CA LEU A 146 15.74 -0.61 30.88
C LEU A 146 14.27 -0.17 30.84
N LEU A 147 13.67 0.02 32.01
CA LEU A 147 12.32 0.56 32.16
C LEU A 147 12.39 1.80 33.05
N TYR A 148 12.14 2.97 32.45
CA TYR A 148 11.98 4.23 33.17
C TYR A 148 10.49 4.51 33.40
N ALA A 149 10.13 4.87 34.63
CA ALA A 149 8.76 5.26 34.96
C ALA A 149 8.44 6.61 34.30
N ILE A 150 7.27 6.71 33.66
CA ILE A 150 6.77 7.92 32.99
C ILE A 150 5.30 8.15 33.32
N ASP A 151 4.82 9.38 33.08
CA ASP A 151 3.40 9.71 33.12
C ASP A 151 3.00 10.45 31.85
N LEU A 152 2.52 9.70 30.84
CA LEU A 152 2.04 10.26 29.58
C LEU A 152 0.61 9.79 29.27
N PRO A 153 -0.23 10.65 28.65
CA PRO A 153 -1.47 10.22 28.02
C PRO A 153 -1.18 9.22 26.90
N ASN A 154 -2.19 8.46 26.49
CA ASN A 154 -2.08 7.63 25.30
C ASN A 154 -2.61 8.39 24.06
N ASP A 155 -1.79 9.30 23.54
CA ASP A 155 -2.08 10.07 22.32
C ASP A 155 -0.92 9.99 21.31
N GLU A 156 -1.13 10.56 20.13
CA GLU A 156 -0.12 10.60 19.06
C GLU A 156 1.13 11.39 19.45
N ALA A 157 1.00 12.44 20.27
CA ALA A 157 2.11 13.28 20.69
C ALA A 157 3.05 12.55 21.65
N ALA A 158 2.50 11.80 22.60
CA ALA A 158 3.21 10.88 23.48
C ALA A 158 3.82 9.71 22.70
N THR A 159 3.08 9.13 21.75
CA THR A 159 3.56 8.05 20.88
C THR A 159 4.76 8.50 20.04
N ALA A 160 4.69 9.68 19.44
CA ALA A 160 5.80 10.27 18.68
C ALA A 160 6.96 10.72 19.57
N LEU A 161 6.70 11.14 20.83
CA LEU A 161 7.74 11.47 21.80
C LEU A 161 8.54 10.24 22.21
N VAL A 162 7.88 9.15 22.62
CA VAL A 162 8.54 7.88 22.95
C VAL A 162 9.34 7.36 21.74
N LYS A 163 8.75 7.40 20.53
CA LYS A 163 9.45 6.99 19.30
C LYS A 163 10.74 7.79 19.07
N ARG A 164 10.72 9.11 19.23
CA ARG A 164 11.94 9.95 19.10
C ARG A 164 12.98 9.65 20.18
N VAL A 165 12.58 9.40 21.43
CA VAL A 165 13.54 9.01 22.49
C VAL A 165 14.27 7.71 22.12
N LEU A 166 13.54 6.67 21.71
CA LEU A 166 14.15 5.40 21.31
C LEU A 166 15.06 5.55 20.08
N VAL A 167 14.63 6.34 19.08
CA VAL A 167 15.43 6.62 17.87
C VAL A 167 16.69 7.44 18.19
N THR A 168 16.66 8.37 19.15
CA THR A 168 17.89 9.02 19.65
C THR A 168 18.82 8.00 20.31
N LEU A 169 18.29 7.11 21.16
CA LEU A 169 19.11 6.14 21.88
C LEU A 169 19.76 5.11 20.96
N ASP A 170 19.04 4.61 19.94
CA ASP A 170 19.60 3.74 18.89
C ASP A 170 20.76 4.41 18.14
N ALA A 171 20.56 5.64 17.68
CA ALA A 171 21.57 6.39 16.95
C ALA A 171 22.81 6.76 17.79
N LEU A 172 22.67 6.91 19.11
CA LEU A 172 23.78 7.18 20.04
C LEU A 172 24.47 5.92 20.56
N PHE A 173 23.73 4.81 20.77
CA PHE A 173 24.20 3.68 21.59
C PHE A 173 24.10 2.30 20.96
N SER A 174 23.41 2.10 19.84
CA SER A 174 23.58 0.84 19.09
C SER A 174 24.99 0.76 18.49
N ASP A 175 25.44 -0.44 18.16
CA ASP A 175 26.64 -0.75 17.35
C ASP A 175 26.55 -2.17 16.76
N ASP A 176 27.66 -2.65 16.21
CA ASP A 176 27.76 -3.93 15.52
C ASP A 176 27.67 -5.13 16.50
N LEU A 177 27.59 -4.88 17.82
CA LEU A 177 27.40 -5.88 18.87
C LEU A 177 26.02 -5.79 19.53
N VAL A 178 25.44 -4.59 19.68
CA VAL A 178 24.17 -4.38 20.40
C VAL A 178 23.26 -3.38 19.68
N THR A 179 21.97 -3.70 19.54
CA THR A 179 20.97 -2.79 18.96
C THR A 179 19.85 -2.43 19.94
N VAL A 180 19.48 -1.15 19.98
CA VAL A 180 18.31 -0.65 20.72
C VAL A 180 17.05 -0.79 19.84
N ASP A 181 16.05 -1.57 20.25
CA ASP A 181 14.83 -1.76 19.43
C ASP A 181 13.91 -0.53 19.46
N THR A 182 14.01 0.28 18.39
CA THR A 182 13.20 1.47 18.15
C THR A 182 11.72 1.18 17.90
N ALA A 183 11.30 -0.07 17.65
CA ALA A 183 9.91 -0.44 17.41
C ALA A 183 9.04 -0.44 18.68
N ASN A 184 9.63 -0.40 19.88
CA ASN A 184 8.91 -0.47 21.17
C ASN A 184 8.11 0.78 21.57
N PHE A 185 7.86 1.71 20.63
CA PHE A 185 7.16 2.97 20.89
C PHE A 185 5.63 2.85 21.01
N ASN A 186 5.02 1.75 20.53
CA ASN A 186 3.57 1.56 20.54
C ASN A 186 3.03 1.30 21.96
N ALA A 187 1.78 1.65 22.23
CA ALA A 187 1.23 1.72 23.59
C ALA A 187 1.04 0.34 24.24
N ALA A 188 0.49 -0.61 23.48
CA ALA A 188 0.23 -2.00 23.88
C ALA A 188 1.41 -2.93 23.56
N ARG A 189 2.65 -2.42 23.57
CA ARG A 189 3.85 -3.23 23.41
C ARG A 189 3.89 -4.31 24.50
N ILE A 190 3.87 -5.57 24.06
CA ILE A 190 4.11 -6.72 24.95
C ILE A 190 5.58 -6.77 25.33
N TRP A 191 5.86 -7.12 26.58
CA TRP A 191 7.19 -7.05 27.18
C TRP A 191 7.52 -8.32 27.95
N LYS A 192 8.79 -8.69 28.05
CA LYS A 192 9.19 -9.96 28.69
C LYS A 192 8.71 -10.02 30.14
N LEU A 193 7.97 -11.06 30.50
CA LEU A 193 7.62 -11.30 31.91
C LEU A 193 8.85 -11.85 32.65
N TYR A 194 9.48 -11.02 33.48
CA TYR A 194 10.62 -11.42 34.28
C TYR A 194 10.24 -12.56 35.23
N GLY A 195 11.15 -13.52 35.37
CA GLY A 195 10.90 -14.82 35.99
C GLY A 195 10.50 -15.92 35.02
N THR A 196 10.36 -15.66 33.70
CA THR A 196 10.10 -16.70 32.67
C THR A 196 11.30 -16.89 31.72
N CYS A 197 11.41 -18.07 31.12
CA CYS A 197 12.46 -18.49 30.20
C CYS A 197 12.28 -17.87 28.80
N SER A 198 13.37 -17.54 28.12
CA SER A 198 13.38 -17.02 26.75
C SER A 198 14.06 -18.04 25.82
N ARG A 199 13.24 -18.74 25.02
CA ARG A 199 13.65 -19.88 24.18
C ARG A 199 13.66 -19.48 22.71
N LYS A 200 14.76 -18.85 22.26
CA LYS A 200 14.99 -18.55 20.83
C LYS A 200 15.82 -19.70 20.23
N GLY A 201 15.19 -20.55 19.42
CA GLY A 201 15.85 -21.69 18.77
C GLY A 201 15.98 -22.91 19.70
N ASP A 202 17.00 -23.73 19.45
CA ASP A 202 17.34 -24.88 20.30
C ASP A 202 18.33 -24.49 21.41
N HIS A 203 18.21 -25.14 22.56
CA HIS A 203 19.12 -24.94 23.68
C HIS A 203 20.47 -25.62 23.40
N THR A 204 21.56 -24.86 23.43
CA THR A 204 22.93 -25.39 23.29
C THR A 204 23.86 -24.83 24.39
N PRO A 205 25.01 -25.47 24.68
CA PRO A 205 25.96 -24.94 25.65
C PRO A 205 26.54 -23.56 25.28
N ASP A 206 26.65 -23.25 23.98
CA ASP A 206 27.08 -21.94 23.46
C ASP A 206 25.95 -20.89 23.52
N ARG A 207 24.72 -21.31 23.19
CA ARG A 207 23.52 -20.46 23.14
C ARG A 207 22.42 -21.04 24.03
N PRO A 208 22.53 -20.88 25.37
CA PRO A 208 21.57 -21.44 26.30
C PRO A 208 20.30 -20.57 26.39
N HIS A 209 19.15 -21.22 26.56
CA HIS A 209 17.93 -20.54 26.96
C HIS A 209 18.04 -20.08 28.42
N ARG A 210 18.09 -18.77 28.67
CA ARG A 210 18.17 -18.19 30.03
C ARG A 210 16.79 -17.80 30.57
N ARG A 211 16.68 -17.65 31.90
CA ARG A 211 15.48 -17.14 32.59
C ARG A 211 15.63 -15.63 32.78
N ALA A 212 14.71 -14.86 32.20
CA ALA A 212 14.68 -13.41 32.35
C ALA A 212 14.49 -13.02 33.82
N LYS A 213 15.12 -11.94 34.27
CA LYS A 213 15.16 -11.52 35.69
C LYS A 213 15.37 -10.02 35.82
N ILE A 214 14.79 -9.40 36.84
CA ILE A 214 15.21 -8.06 37.27
C ILE A 214 16.62 -8.19 37.87
N LEU A 215 17.51 -7.25 37.54
CA LEU A 215 18.87 -7.18 38.06
C LEU A 215 18.96 -6.11 39.15
N LEU A 216 18.44 -4.92 38.85
CA LEU A 216 18.34 -3.76 39.72
C LEU A 216 16.96 -3.12 39.55
N ALA A 217 16.38 -2.65 40.64
CA ALA A 217 15.19 -1.81 40.64
C ALA A 217 15.30 -0.83 41.82
N PRO A 218 14.94 0.46 41.66
CA PRO A 218 14.79 1.35 42.79
C PRO A 218 13.59 0.93 43.63
N ASP A 219 13.64 1.13 44.95
CA ASP A 219 12.53 0.85 45.86
C ASP A 219 11.24 1.59 45.45
N HIS A 220 11.41 2.82 44.93
CA HIS A 220 10.34 3.67 44.41
C HIS A 220 10.78 4.25 43.04
N PRO A 221 10.27 3.74 41.91
CA PRO A 221 10.57 4.29 40.58
C PRO A 221 10.02 5.71 40.41
N GLU A 222 10.89 6.72 40.48
CA GLU A 222 10.49 8.12 40.27
C GLU A 222 10.14 8.40 38.80
N VAL A 223 9.07 9.17 38.58
CA VAL A 223 8.52 9.47 37.25
C VAL A 223 9.42 10.47 36.50
N VAL A 224 10.05 10.02 35.41
CA VAL A 224 10.79 10.88 34.49
C VAL A 224 9.85 11.89 33.85
N GLY A 225 10.10 13.17 34.11
CA GLY A 225 9.29 14.27 33.59
C GLY A 225 9.35 14.39 32.07
N ALA A 226 8.21 14.69 31.45
CA ALA A 226 8.11 14.85 29.99
C ALA A 226 8.97 16.00 29.41
N GLY A 227 9.57 16.86 30.23
CA GLY A 227 10.62 17.80 29.81
C GLY A 227 11.87 17.05 29.33
N LEU A 228 12.45 16.22 30.20
CA LEU A 228 13.64 15.41 29.93
C LEU A 228 13.46 14.50 28.70
N LEU A 229 12.28 13.88 28.56
CA LEU A 229 11.94 13.09 27.37
C LEU A 229 12.01 13.92 26.07
N ARG A 230 11.60 15.19 26.10
CA ARG A 230 11.71 16.10 24.93
C ARG A 230 13.15 16.53 24.68
N GLU A 231 13.94 16.70 25.74
CA GLU A 231 15.37 17.02 25.62
C GLU A 231 16.15 15.89 24.95
N ILE A 232 15.96 14.63 25.36
CA ILE A 232 16.57 13.46 24.69
C ILE A 232 16.06 13.35 23.24
N ALA A 233 14.76 13.51 23.01
CA ALA A 233 14.17 13.53 21.67
C ALA A 233 14.64 14.71 20.78
N GLY A 234 15.39 15.67 21.33
CA GLY A 234 15.98 16.81 20.62
C GLY A 234 17.51 16.82 20.53
N ARG A 235 18.22 15.82 21.09
CA ARG A 235 19.70 15.78 21.05
C ARG A 235 20.29 15.47 19.67
N LEU A 236 19.52 14.85 18.78
CA LEU A 236 19.89 14.62 17.38
C LEU A 236 19.00 15.45 16.45
N PRO A 237 19.55 15.98 15.36
CA PRO A 237 18.84 16.89 14.48
C PRO A 237 17.75 16.16 13.68
N ILE A 238 16.61 16.84 13.56
CA ILE A 238 15.56 16.52 12.59
C ILE A 238 15.78 17.39 11.36
N GLU A 239 15.60 16.84 10.16
CA GLU A 239 15.52 17.67 8.96
C GLU A 239 14.26 18.55 9.03
N ALA A 240 14.46 19.85 9.28
CA ALA A 240 13.40 20.82 9.00
C ALA A 240 13.11 20.80 7.49
N PRO A 241 11.85 20.89 7.05
CA PRO A 241 11.51 20.87 5.63
C PRO A 241 12.06 22.11 4.93
N VAL A 242 13.24 21.96 4.33
CA VAL A 242 13.96 22.99 3.55
C VAL A 242 13.98 22.53 2.09
N PRO A 243 13.67 23.39 1.11
CA PRO A 243 13.59 22.98 -0.29
C PRO A 243 14.96 22.51 -0.82
N PRO A 244 15.01 21.42 -1.62
CA PRO A 244 16.26 20.88 -2.16
C PRO A 244 16.89 21.86 -3.17
N ARG A 245 18.11 22.31 -2.87
CA ARG A 245 18.87 23.20 -3.75
C ARG A 245 19.53 22.43 -4.89
N LYS A 246 18.94 22.47 -6.09
CA LYS A 246 19.61 22.03 -7.32
C LYS A 246 20.81 22.94 -7.64
N GLY A 247 21.90 22.39 -8.20
CA GLY A 247 22.86 23.17 -9.01
C GLY A 247 24.30 23.37 -8.50
N LYS A 248 24.73 22.83 -7.34
CA LYS A 248 26.16 22.73 -6.98
C LYS A 248 26.45 21.34 -6.41
N ALA A 249 27.61 20.75 -6.74
CA ALA A 249 28.01 19.46 -6.21
C ALA A 249 28.03 19.51 -4.67
N GLY A 250 27.25 18.63 -4.04
CA GLY A 250 27.19 18.52 -2.59
C GLY A 250 28.52 18.07 -2.01
N ILE A 251 28.81 18.47 -0.77
CA ILE A 251 29.90 17.87 -0.02
C ILE A 251 29.46 16.45 0.34
N ASP A 252 30.11 15.42 -0.22
CA ASP A 252 30.06 14.08 0.36
C ASP A 252 30.72 14.16 1.74
N LEU A 253 29.91 14.04 2.80
CA LEU A 253 30.39 14.15 4.18
C LEU A 253 31.30 12.97 4.55
N GLY A 254 31.04 11.78 4.00
CA GLY A 254 31.87 10.59 4.21
C GLY A 254 33.23 10.70 3.53
N ALA A 255 33.32 11.33 2.35
CA ALA A 255 34.60 11.73 1.76
C ALA A 255 35.28 12.85 2.58
N TRP A 256 34.56 13.93 2.91
CA TRP A 256 35.11 15.08 3.61
C TRP A 256 35.71 14.72 4.98
N LEU A 257 35.03 13.89 5.78
CA LEU A 257 35.54 13.42 7.08
C LEU A 257 36.87 12.65 6.91
N ARG A 258 36.96 11.75 5.91
CA ARG A 258 38.18 11.00 5.60
C ARG A 258 39.32 11.90 5.12
N GLU A 259 39.04 12.86 4.22
CA GLU A 259 40.04 13.80 3.70
C GLU A 259 40.67 14.67 4.81
N HIS A 260 39.91 15.00 5.85
CA HIS A 260 40.36 15.85 6.96
C HIS A 260 40.81 15.05 8.20
N GLY A 261 40.99 13.73 8.08
CA GLY A 261 41.52 12.87 9.14
C GLY A 261 40.58 12.62 10.32
N LEU A 262 39.26 12.82 10.15
CA LEU A 262 38.26 12.61 11.17
C LEU A 262 37.76 11.16 11.14
N ALA A 263 38.24 10.34 12.07
CA ALA A 263 37.86 8.94 12.19
C ALA A 263 36.36 8.77 12.54
N VAL A 264 35.71 7.81 11.88
CA VAL A 264 34.28 7.51 12.03
C VAL A 264 34.15 6.11 12.63
N ARG A 265 33.56 6.03 13.83
CA ARG A 265 33.34 4.79 14.58
C ARG A 265 32.21 3.94 14.00
N ASN A 266 31.14 4.58 13.50
CA ASN A 266 30.01 3.88 12.86
C ASN A 266 29.26 4.82 11.90
N THR A 267 28.58 4.26 10.90
CA THR A 267 27.83 5.02 9.88
C THR A 267 26.45 4.38 9.68
N ARG A 268 25.36 5.15 9.77
CA ARG A 268 23.98 4.64 9.76
C ARG A 268 23.03 5.45 8.89
N PRO A 269 21.97 4.83 8.34
CA PRO A 269 20.82 5.56 7.81
C PRO A 269 20.17 6.43 8.91
N TRP A 270 19.92 7.71 8.62
CA TRP A 270 19.23 8.63 9.53
C TRP A 270 18.29 9.55 8.76
N GLN A 271 16.98 9.38 8.96
CA GLN A 271 15.93 10.19 8.31
C GLN A 271 16.06 10.26 6.77
N GLY A 272 16.44 9.14 6.13
CA GLY A 272 16.68 9.06 4.69
C GLY A 272 18.08 9.53 4.24
N GLY A 273 18.87 10.10 5.14
CA GLY A 273 20.28 10.47 4.95
C GLY A 273 21.22 9.55 5.74
N THR A 274 22.38 10.08 6.13
CA THR A 274 23.45 9.33 6.79
C THR A 274 23.96 10.04 8.04
N LEU A 275 23.94 9.34 9.17
CA LEU A 275 24.59 9.72 10.43
C LEU A 275 25.98 9.04 10.51
N TYR A 276 27.00 9.83 10.80
CA TYR A 276 28.37 9.43 11.07
C TYR A 276 28.67 9.69 12.55
N VAL A 277 28.92 8.63 13.32
CA VAL A 277 29.37 8.74 14.72
C VAL A 277 30.89 8.81 14.70
N LEU A 278 31.48 9.87 15.26
CA LEU A 278 32.92 10.08 15.23
C LEU A 278 33.61 9.29 16.34
N GLU A 279 34.85 8.88 16.09
CA GLU A 279 35.64 8.11 17.06
C GLU A 279 36.23 8.99 18.18
N ASP A 280 36.61 10.22 17.85
CA ASP A 280 37.07 11.26 18.78
C ASP A 280 36.18 12.50 18.65
N CYS A 281 36.14 13.34 19.69
CA CYS A 281 35.42 14.60 19.64
C CYS A 281 36.28 15.73 19.03
N PRO A 282 35.98 16.20 17.80
CA PRO A 282 36.77 17.26 17.15
C PRO A 282 36.56 18.64 17.79
N PHE A 283 35.66 18.75 18.76
CA PHE A 283 35.30 19.98 19.46
C PHE A 283 36.06 20.16 20.78
N SER A 284 36.39 19.07 21.49
CA SER A 284 37.08 19.05 22.78
C SER A 284 37.82 17.73 23.03
N GLY A 285 39.08 17.79 23.46
CA GLY A 285 39.87 16.61 23.87
C GLY A 285 39.59 16.13 25.30
N ALA A 286 38.43 16.46 25.88
CA ALA A 286 38.04 16.05 27.23
C ALA A 286 37.24 14.72 27.26
N HIS A 287 36.88 14.18 26.10
CA HIS A 287 36.18 12.91 25.93
C HIS A 287 36.42 12.34 24.52
N HIS A 288 36.37 11.01 24.41
CA HIS A 288 36.70 10.23 23.22
C HIS A 288 35.45 9.59 22.61
N ASP A 289 34.33 10.31 22.62
CA ASP A 289 33.01 9.83 22.21
C ASP A 289 31.98 10.98 22.10
N GLY A 290 30.76 10.62 21.71
CA GLY A 290 29.58 11.49 21.71
C GLY A 290 29.51 12.57 20.63
N ALA A 291 30.55 12.72 19.81
CA ALA A 291 30.54 13.58 18.63
C ALA A 291 29.96 12.87 17.39
N PHE A 292 29.23 13.62 16.58
CA PHE A 292 28.52 13.10 15.42
C PHE A 292 28.40 14.14 14.30
N ALA A 293 28.17 13.67 13.08
CA ALA A 293 27.78 14.49 11.94
C ALA A 293 26.68 13.78 11.13
N VAL A 294 25.75 14.55 10.56
CA VAL A 294 24.62 14.04 9.75
C VAL A 294 24.66 14.73 8.40
N GLN A 295 24.53 13.94 7.32
CA GLN A 295 24.18 14.43 5.99
C GLN A 295 22.76 13.98 5.67
N PHE A 296 21.85 14.94 5.55
CA PHE A 296 20.44 14.70 5.20
C PHE A 296 20.25 14.49 3.69
N PRO A 297 19.13 13.90 3.23
CA PRO A 297 18.90 13.65 1.81
C PRO A 297 18.82 14.92 0.95
N SER A 298 18.54 16.09 1.54
CA SER A 298 18.66 17.40 0.85
C SER A 298 20.11 17.85 0.58
N GLY A 299 21.11 17.13 1.11
CA GLY A 299 22.50 17.55 1.15
C GLY A 299 22.82 18.54 2.29
N ALA A 300 21.86 18.87 3.16
CA ALA A 300 22.12 19.65 4.37
C ALA A 300 23.01 18.85 5.35
N ILE A 301 23.98 19.53 5.98
CA ILE A 301 24.92 18.90 6.92
C ILE A 301 24.77 19.50 8.32
N TYR A 302 24.76 18.62 9.31
CA TYR A 302 24.82 18.92 10.73
C TYR A 302 26.08 18.30 11.33
N ALA A 303 26.68 18.95 12.33
CA ALA A 303 27.69 18.32 13.18
C ALA A 303 27.55 18.83 14.61
N GLY A 304 27.83 17.99 15.60
CA GLY A 304 27.68 18.35 17.01
C GLY A 304 28.31 17.32 17.93
N CYS A 305 28.15 17.52 19.23
CA CYS A 305 28.47 16.53 20.25
C CYS A 305 27.43 16.63 21.36
N HIS A 306 26.92 15.48 21.83
CA HIS A 306 25.80 15.45 22.76
C HIS A 306 26.16 15.90 24.19
N HIS A 307 27.45 15.92 24.53
CA HIS A 307 27.95 16.35 25.84
C HIS A 307 27.63 17.83 26.10
N ALA A 308 27.15 18.15 27.31
CA ALA A 308 26.81 19.52 27.70
C ALA A 308 27.99 20.49 27.56
N SER A 309 29.21 20.05 27.92
CA SER A 309 30.47 20.79 27.74
C SER A 309 30.85 21.07 26.28
N CYS A 310 30.20 20.40 25.31
CA CYS A 310 30.34 20.64 23.88
C CYS A 310 29.06 21.17 23.22
N GLY A 311 28.13 21.74 24.00
CA GLY A 311 26.93 22.38 23.48
C GLY A 311 25.73 21.46 23.30
N GLY A 312 25.72 20.26 23.91
CA GLY A 312 24.50 19.49 24.15
C GLY A 312 23.77 18.99 22.90
N GLY A 313 24.47 18.80 21.77
CA GLY A 313 23.88 18.39 20.48
C GLY A 313 23.57 19.54 19.52
N THR A 314 23.93 20.80 19.84
CA THR A 314 23.74 21.95 18.95
C THR A 314 24.57 21.91 17.66
N GLN A 315 24.13 22.68 16.65
CA GLN A 315 24.74 22.76 15.31
C GLN A 315 26.09 23.47 15.34
N ARG A 316 27.16 22.72 15.04
CA ARG A 316 28.56 23.15 15.02
C ARG A 316 29.27 22.83 13.68
N TRP A 317 28.55 22.44 12.63
CA TRP A 317 29.13 22.24 11.29
C TRP A 317 29.96 23.42 10.75
N PRO A 318 29.56 24.70 10.92
CA PRO A 318 30.42 25.83 10.52
C PRO A 318 31.74 25.87 11.29
N GLU A 319 31.74 25.53 12.57
CA GLU A 319 32.96 25.47 13.40
C GLU A 319 33.86 24.30 12.99
N LEU A 320 33.26 23.14 12.68
CA LEU A 320 34.01 21.98 12.19
C LEU A 320 34.71 22.29 10.86
N ARG A 321 34.04 22.97 9.93
CA ARG A 321 34.70 23.44 8.70
C ARG A 321 35.78 24.49 8.96
N ASP A 322 35.55 25.43 9.88
CA ASP A 322 36.53 26.48 10.20
C ASP A 322 37.78 25.96 10.94
N ARG A 323 37.69 24.81 11.62
CA ARG A 323 38.84 24.12 12.24
C ARG A 323 39.71 23.37 11.22
N TYR A 324 39.12 22.82 10.15
CA TYR A 324 39.81 21.88 9.25
C TYR A 324 40.03 22.39 7.80
N GLU A 325 39.30 23.40 7.31
CA GLU A 325 39.51 23.94 5.95
C GLU A 325 40.56 25.08 5.88
N PRO A 326 41.54 25.02 4.96
CA PRO A 326 42.59 26.04 4.84
C PRO A 326 42.06 27.40 4.35
N ARG A 327 42.49 28.48 5.02
CA ARG A 327 41.97 29.85 4.87
C ARG A 327 41.96 30.40 3.43
N GLU A 328 42.89 29.98 2.57
CA GLU A 328 43.02 30.51 1.21
C GLU A 328 41.80 30.24 0.32
N LYS A 329 41.07 29.13 0.53
CA LYS A 329 39.85 28.81 -0.23
C LYS A 329 38.67 29.75 0.08
N ARG A 330 38.72 30.57 1.14
CA ARG A 330 37.63 31.47 1.55
C ARG A 330 37.55 32.78 0.75
N SER A 331 38.69 33.31 0.27
CA SER A 331 38.74 34.61 -0.44
C SER A 331 37.96 34.59 -1.76
N ARG A 332 38.05 33.49 -2.50
CA ARG A 332 37.47 33.32 -3.85
C ARG A 332 35.97 32.99 -3.85
N LYS A 333 35.34 32.82 -2.69
CA LYS A 333 33.95 32.35 -2.54
C LYS A 333 33.01 33.32 -1.80
N LYS A 334 33.49 34.52 -1.41
CA LYS A 334 32.71 35.54 -0.69
C LYS A 334 32.26 36.72 -1.57
N ARG A 335 32.23 36.53 -2.90
CA ARG A 335 31.74 37.52 -3.88
C ARG A 335 31.14 36.87 -5.13
N GLU A 336 30.36 35.80 -4.94
CA GLU A 336 29.22 35.53 -5.82
C GLU A 336 28.05 36.29 -5.20
N GLU A 337 27.45 37.23 -5.92
CA GLU A 337 26.20 37.86 -5.51
C GLU A 337 25.05 36.85 -5.59
N VAL A 338 23.94 37.10 -4.90
CA VAL A 338 22.71 36.33 -5.13
C VAL A 338 22.34 36.54 -6.60
N PRO A 339 22.24 35.49 -7.44
CA PRO A 339 21.77 35.68 -8.80
C PRO A 339 20.41 36.37 -8.74
N PRO A 340 20.14 37.39 -9.58
CA PRO A 340 18.77 37.88 -9.72
C PRO A 340 17.86 36.68 -10.05
N PRO A 341 16.55 36.74 -9.70
CA PRO A 341 15.62 35.74 -10.19
C PRO A 341 15.82 35.58 -11.70
N PRO A 342 15.78 34.35 -12.25
CA PRO A 342 16.03 34.12 -13.66
C PRO A 342 15.15 35.09 -14.46
N PRO A 343 15.71 35.79 -15.47
CA PRO A 343 14.95 36.80 -16.18
C PRO A 343 13.64 36.18 -16.64
N VAL A 344 12.54 36.91 -16.46
CA VAL A 344 11.24 36.53 -17.03
C VAL A 344 11.52 36.11 -18.47
N PRO A 345 11.13 34.89 -18.89
CA PRO A 345 11.47 34.41 -20.22
C PRO A 345 11.08 35.48 -21.24
N PRO A 346 11.93 35.76 -22.25
CA PRO A 346 11.66 36.82 -23.20
C PRO A 346 10.23 36.65 -23.72
N ALA A 347 9.47 37.74 -23.77
CA ALA A 347 8.09 37.71 -24.23
C ALA A 347 8.05 36.92 -25.55
N PRO A 348 7.16 35.91 -25.68
CA PRO A 348 7.23 34.96 -26.78
C PRO A 348 7.26 35.71 -28.10
N ASP A 349 8.10 35.23 -29.02
CA ASP A 349 8.25 35.87 -30.33
C ASP A 349 6.85 36.07 -30.94
N PRO A 350 6.48 37.31 -31.34
CA PRO A 350 5.16 37.58 -31.91
C PRO A 350 4.76 36.61 -33.02
N ALA A 351 5.73 36.08 -33.78
CA ALA A 351 5.51 35.06 -34.80
C ALA A 351 4.83 33.79 -34.24
N TYR A 352 5.25 33.26 -33.08
CA TYR A 352 4.62 32.07 -32.49
C TYR A 352 3.19 32.34 -32.01
N ARG A 353 2.85 33.59 -31.67
CA ARG A 353 1.49 34.00 -31.31
C ARG A 353 0.62 34.20 -32.56
N GLU A 354 1.20 34.68 -33.66
CA GLU A 354 0.54 34.79 -34.96
C GLU A 354 0.21 33.40 -35.53
N GLU A 355 1.17 32.47 -35.53
CA GLU A 355 0.97 31.06 -35.90
C GLU A 355 -0.06 30.35 -35.00
N ALA A 356 0.01 30.56 -33.68
CA ALA A 356 -0.98 30.04 -32.75
C ALA A 356 -2.40 30.56 -33.01
N MET A 357 -2.54 31.83 -33.43
CA MET A 357 -3.83 32.41 -33.81
C MET A 357 -4.34 31.83 -35.14
N GLU A 358 -3.49 31.65 -36.15
CA GLU A 358 -3.87 31.03 -37.43
C GLU A 358 -4.40 29.59 -37.21
N ILE A 359 -3.72 28.80 -36.37
CA ILE A 359 -4.17 27.45 -36.00
C ILE A 359 -5.52 27.50 -35.24
N LEU A 360 -5.69 28.45 -34.30
CA LEU A 360 -6.93 28.59 -33.52
C LEU A 360 -8.12 29.10 -34.35
N GLU A 361 -7.90 29.96 -35.35
CA GLU A 361 -8.96 30.53 -36.18
C GLU A 361 -9.30 29.68 -37.41
N HIS A 362 -8.33 28.95 -37.99
CA HIS A 362 -8.47 28.29 -39.30
C HIS A 362 -7.96 26.83 -39.35
N GLY A 363 -7.20 26.36 -38.36
CA GLY A 363 -6.65 25.00 -38.30
C GLY A 363 -7.40 24.06 -37.34
N ASP A 364 -6.84 22.86 -37.12
CA ASP A 364 -7.25 21.97 -36.04
C ASP A 364 -6.27 22.13 -34.85
N PRO A 365 -6.65 22.86 -33.78
CA PRO A 365 -5.79 23.07 -32.62
C PRO A 365 -5.59 21.78 -31.79
N LEU A 366 -6.53 20.82 -31.84
CA LEU A 366 -6.37 19.55 -31.15
C LEU A 366 -5.36 18.66 -31.88
N ALA A 367 -5.44 18.56 -33.21
CA ALA A 367 -4.45 17.84 -34.01
C ALA A 367 -3.04 18.42 -33.82
N PHE A 368 -2.86 19.75 -33.88
CA PHE A 368 -1.54 20.36 -33.71
C PHE A 368 -0.89 20.03 -32.35
N LEU A 369 -1.67 20.05 -31.26
CA LEU A 369 -1.21 19.66 -29.92
C LEU A 369 -0.84 18.17 -29.84
N LEU A 370 -1.63 17.30 -30.47
CA LEU A 370 -1.39 15.85 -30.50
C LEU A 370 -0.21 15.46 -31.39
N ASP A 371 -0.05 16.10 -32.55
CA ASP A 371 1.05 15.86 -33.47
C ASP A 371 2.37 16.38 -32.88
N THR A 372 2.37 17.53 -32.20
CA THR A 372 3.54 18.04 -31.47
C THR A 372 3.90 17.13 -30.29
N PHE A 373 2.91 16.49 -29.65
CA PHE A 373 3.16 15.43 -28.65
C PHE A 373 3.77 14.18 -29.31
N ALA A 374 3.24 13.75 -30.45
CA ALA A 374 3.68 12.55 -31.18
C ALA A 374 5.12 12.62 -31.73
N ARG A 375 5.71 13.82 -31.83
CA ARG A 375 7.13 14.03 -32.21
C ARG A 375 8.13 13.53 -31.17
N GLU A 376 7.74 13.46 -29.89
CA GLU A 376 8.58 12.94 -28.80
C GLU A 376 7.97 11.68 -28.16
N HIS A 377 6.64 11.60 -28.09
CA HIS A 377 5.94 10.47 -27.48
C HIS A 377 5.10 9.71 -28.52
N VAL A 378 5.68 8.63 -29.05
CA VAL A 378 4.99 7.74 -29.98
C VAL A 378 3.77 7.09 -29.32
N GLY A 379 2.62 7.09 -29.99
CA GLY A 379 1.42 6.35 -29.57
C GLY A 379 0.54 7.08 -28.55
N ASP A 380 -0.14 6.30 -27.69
CA ASP A 380 -0.91 6.78 -26.52
C ASP A 380 -1.88 7.96 -26.76
N ARG A 381 -2.47 8.02 -27.97
CA ARG A 381 -3.29 9.15 -28.43
C ARG A 381 -4.47 9.48 -27.50
N ILE A 382 -5.16 8.48 -26.94
CA ILE A 382 -6.27 8.71 -26.01
C ILE A 382 -5.80 9.34 -24.69
N VAL A 383 -4.60 8.96 -24.21
CA VAL A 383 -3.98 9.59 -23.03
C VAL A 383 -3.68 11.06 -23.34
N ALA A 384 -3.07 11.35 -24.50
CA ALA A 384 -2.80 12.71 -24.94
C ALA A 384 -4.09 13.55 -25.12
N GLU A 385 -5.15 12.98 -25.71
CA GLU A 385 -6.46 13.63 -25.84
C GLU A 385 -7.09 13.94 -24.47
N CYS A 386 -7.05 13.01 -23.51
CA CYS A 386 -7.51 13.29 -22.15
C CYS A 386 -6.67 14.36 -21.43
N LEU A 387 -5.35 14.40 -21.63
CA LEU A 387 -4.48 15.44 -21.08
C LEU A 387 -4.81 16.82 -21.69
N VAL A 388 -4.96 16.94 -23.01
CA VAL A 388 -5.33 18.20 -23.69
C VAL A 388 -6.71 18.69 -23.23
N MET A 389 -7.72 17.81 -23.19
CA MET A 389 -9.06 18.18 -22.72
C MET A 389 -9.05 18.61 -21.24
N SER A 390 -8.17 18.04 -20.42
CA SER A 390 -8.00 18.47 -19.03
C SER A 390 -7.50 19.91 -18.90
N LEU A 391 -6.51 20.32 -19.73
CA LEU A 391 -6.00 21.69 -19.80
C LEU A 391 -7.10 22.67 -20.25
N ALA A 392 -7.84 22.32 -21.29
CA ALA A 392 -8.95 23.14 -21.79
C ALA A 392 -10.06 23.30 -20.75
N SER A 393 -10.35 22.28 -19.92
CA SER A 393 -11.38 22.37 -18.87
C SER A 393 -11.15 23.49 -17.84
N GLN A 394 -9.92 24.02 -17.73
CA GLN A 394 -9.56 25.09 -16.80
C GLN A 394 -10.15 26.46 -17.16
N SER A 395 -10.21 26.79 -18.46
CA SER A 395 -10.69 28.11 -18.94
C SER A 395 -12.18 28.11 -19.32
N VAL A 396 -12.88 26.99 -19.20
CA VAL A 396 -14.36 26.97 -19.31
C VAL A 396 -14.97 27.33 -17.96
N GLU A 397 -15.88 28.31 -17.92
CA GLU A 397 -16.53 28.73 -16.67
C GLU A 397 -17.36 27.60 -16.04
N ASN A 398 -18.16 26.91 -16.85
CA ASN A 398 -19.19 25.96 -16.41
C ASN A 398 -18.79 24.47 -16.47
N THR A 399 -17.50 24.16 -16.46
CA THR A 399 -16.98 22.80 -16.16
C THR A 399 -17.00 22.50 -14.66
N SER A 400 -17.03 21.23 -14.29
CA SER A 400 -16.68 20.71 -12.96
C SER A 400 -15.22 20.28 -12.87
N GLY A 401 -14.50 20.26 -14.00
CA GLY A 401 -13.06 20.00 -14.08
C GLY A 401 -12.76 18.58 -14.52
N LEU A 402 -11.77 18.43 -15.40
CA LEU A 402 -11.28 17.14 -15.86
C LEU A 402 -9.89 16.90 -15.26
N HIS A 403 -9.73 15.76 -14.61
CA HIS A 403 -8.48 15.31 -13.96
C HIS A 403 -8.08 13.97 -14.57
N VAL A 404 -6.80 13.64 -14.68
CA VAL A 404 -6.32 12.46 -15.45
C VAL A 404 -5.53 11.50 -14.57
N SER A 405 -5.89 10.21 -14.62
CA SER A 405 -5.19 9.11 -13.96
C SER A 405 -4.71 8.12 -15.03
N VAL A 406 -3.41 8.03 -15.24
CA VAL A 406 -2.75 7.18 -16.24
C VAL A 406 -2.17 5.96 -15.57
N SER A 407 -2.58 4.78 -16.04
CA SER A 407 -2.20 3.47 -15.46
C SER A 407 -1.71 2.48 -16.52
N GLY A 408 -1.00 1.43 -16.09
CA GLY A 408 -0.28 0.50 -16.98
C GLY A 408 1.03 0.01 -16.37
N ASN A 409 1.77 -0.84 -17.07
CA ASN A 409 2.96 -1.52 -16.53
C ASN A 409 4.17 -0.58 -16.38
N SER A 410 5.16 -0.96 -15.57
CA SER A 410 6.32 -0.09 -15.29
C SER A 410 7.27 -0.01 -16.50
N GLY A 411 7.95 1.12 -16.67
CA GLY A 411 8.80 1.42 -17.83
C GLY A 411 8.06 1.80 -19.12
N LYS A 412 6.78 1.45 -19.25
CA LYS A 412 5.92 1.65 -20.43
C LYS A 412 5.41 3.09 -20.58
N GLY A 413 6.29 4.09 -20.62
CA GLY A 413 5.96 5.44 -21.11
C GLY A 413 5.02 6.36 -20.29
N LYS A 414 4.23 5.90 -19.31
CA LYS A 414 3.26 6.74 -18.56
C LYS A 414 3.80 8.11 -18.10
N SER A 415 4.94 8.08 -17.41
CA SER A 415 5.64 9.26 -16.88
C SER A 415 6.15 10.16 -18.00
N HIS A 416 6.57 9.55 -19.11
CA HIS A 416 7.02 10.23 -20.31
C HIS A 416 5.87 10.98 -20.99
N ALA A 417 4.70 10.35 -21.15
CA ALA A 417 3.50 10.98 -21.74
C ALA A 417 3.11 12.27 -20.98
N CYS A 418 2.90 12.15 -19.66
CA CYS A 418 2.56 13.30 -18.84
C CYS A 418 3.64 14.40 -18.86
N THR A 419 4.92 14.04 -18.90
CA THR A 419 6.03 15.01 -18.94
C THR A 419 6.14 15.71 -20.30
N THR A 420 5.96 14.97 -21.41
CA THR A 420 5.97 15.49 -22.78
C THR A 420 4.86 16.51 -22.98
N MET A 421 3.62 16.17 -22.56
CA MET A 421 2.51 17.11 -22.61
C MET A 421 2.75 18.34 -21.70
N LEU A 422 3.41 18.18 -20.55
CA LEU A 422 3.75 19.31 -19.67
C LEU A 422 4.80 20.26 -20.27
N LYS A 423 5.54 19.86 -21.33
CA LYS A 423 6.40 20.78 -22.09
C LYS A 423 5.60 21.80 -22.90
N GLN A 424 4.41 21.43 -23.40
CA GLN A 424 3.50 22.32 -24.12
C GLN A 424 2.83 23.34 -23.18
N VAL A 425 2.65 23.02 -21.90
CA VAL A 425 2.07 23.94 -20.91
C VAL A 425 3.05 25.08 -20.60
N PRO A 426 2.62 26.36 -20.63
CA PRO A 426 3.47 27.50 -20.28
C PRO A 426 4.00 27.40 -18.84
N ALA A 427 5.23 27.88 -18.63
CA ALA A 427 5.96 27.66 -17.36
C ALA A 427 5.24 28.19 -16.11
N ALA A 428 4.37 29.20 -16.25
CA ALA A 428 3.59 29.79 -15.17
C ALA A 428 2.38 28.95 -14.70
N TYR A 429 2.04 27.85 -15.41
CA TYR A 429 0.88 27.00 -15.13
C TYR A 429 1.23 25.53 -14.88
N ARG A 430 2.50 25.20 -14.61
CA ARG A 430 2.95 23.81 -14.40
C ARG A 430 3.75 23.61 -13.12
N LEU A 431 3.43 22.55 -12.37
CA LEU A 431 4.22 22.04 -11.25
C LEU A 431 4.38 20.52 -11.42
N ALA A 432 5.62 20.05 -11.38
CA ALA A 432 5.95 18.63 -11.49
C ALA A 432 6.94 18.19 -10.41
N GLY A 433 6.75 16.97 -9.92
CA GLY A 433 7.63 16.33 -8.93
C GLY A 433 6.93 16.07 -7.59
N THR A 434 7.70 15.56 -6.63
CA THR A 434 7.20 15.16 -5.32
C THR A 434 6.85 16.37 -4.44
N VAL A 435 5.59 16.48 -4.02
CA VAL A 435 5.17 17.38 -2.92
C VAL A 435 4.97 16.58 -1.63
N SER A 436 5.18 17.22 -0.48
CA SER A 436 4.69 16.66 0.79
C SER A 436 3.20 16.95 0.95
N ASN A 437 2.52 16.16 1.79
CA ASN A 437 1.06 16.14 2.03
C ASN A 437 0.35 17.50 2.00
N LYS A 438 1.00 18.56 2.51
CA LYS A 438 0.44 19.92 2.61
C LYS A 438 1.22 21.00 1.86
N ALA A 439 2.32 20.68 1.18
CA ALA A 439 3.19 21.68 0.54
C ALA A 439 2.45 22.55 -0.49
N LEU A 440 1.45 21.99 -1.18
CA LEU A 440 0.60 22.72 -2.13
C LEU A 440 -0.13 23.92 -1.52
N TYR A 441 -0.39 23.92 -0.20
CA TYR A 441 -0.99 25.06 0.50
C TYR A 441 0.02 26.18 0.83
N TYR A 442 1.30 25.86 0.94
CA TYR A 442 2.38 26.81 1.29
C TYR A 442 3.19 27.29 0.08
N HIS A 443 2.67 27.08 -1.15
CA HIS A 443 3.37 27.41 -2.39
C HIS A 443 2.81 28.71 -2.97
N ASP A 444 3.29 29.85 -2.47
CA ASP A 444 2.74 31.19 -2.74
C ASP A 444 2.67 31.56 -4.24
N ASP A 445 3.52 30.98 -5.09
CA ASP A 445 3.55 31.23 -6.54
C ASP A 445 2.47 30.48 -7.37
N LEU A 446 1.60 29.66 -6.75
CA LEU A 446 0.59 28.91 -7.50
C LEU A 446 -0.47 29.82 -8.13
N ARG A 447 -0.78 29.60 -9.41
CA ARG A 447 -1.80 30.35 -10.15
C ARG A 447 -3.10 29.55 -10.32
N PRO A 448 -4.27 30.21 -10.42
CA PRO A 448 -5.48 29.57 -10.92
C PRO A 448 -5.23 28.85 -12.24
N GLY A 449 -5.72 27.62 -12.38
CA GLY A 449 -5.45 26.81 -13.57
C GLY A 449 -4.01 26.27 -13.68
N THR A 450 -3.33 26.04 -12.55
CA THR A 450 -2.05 25.28 -12.53
C THR A 450 -2.30 23.77 -12.75
N VAL A 451 -1.35 23.09 -13.38
CA VAL A 451 -1.34 21.64 -13.60
C VAL A 451 -0.36 21.00 -12.62
N PHE A 452 -0.82 20.02 -11.84
CA PHE A 452 0.00 19.23 -10.94
C PHE A 452 0.29 17.85 -11.55
N LEU A 453 1.56 17.54 -11.81
CA LEU A 453 2.02 16.22 -12.23
C LEU A 453 2.68 15.46 -11.08
N PHE A 454 2.04 14.36 -10.66
CA PHE A 454 2.57 13.40 -9.70
C PHE A 454 2.84 12.05 -10.34
N ASP A 455 4.11 11.66 -10.31
CA ASP A 455 4.65 10.46 -10.95
C ASP A 455 5.09 9.45 -9.88
N ASP A 456 4.51 8.25 -9.91
CA ASP A 456 4.67 7.11 -8.97
C ASP A 456 4.57 7.43 -7.45
N VAL A 457 4.12 8.64 -7.09
CA VAL A 457 3.90 9.03 -5.69
C VAL A 457 2.68 8.31 -5.13
N SER A 458 2.88 7.46 -4.11
CA SER A 458 1.78 6.92 -3.29
C SER A 458 1.08 8.07 -2.54
N LEU A 459 -0.23 8.26 -2.76
CA LEU A 459 -1.00 9.27 -2.02
C LEU A 459 -1.14 8.83 -0.55
N SER A 460 -0.53 9.60 0.35
CA SER A 460 -0.90 9.62 1.76
C SER A 460 -2.35 10.08 1.92
N ASP A 461 -3.02 9.60 2.97
CA ASP A 461 -4.44 9.89 3.24
C ASP A 461 -4.71 11.42 3.26
N ASP A 462 -3.82 12.20 3.88
CA ASP A 462 -3.84 13.68 3.82
C ASP A 462 -3.95 14.20 2.38
N LEU A 463 -3.11 13.70 1.46
CA LEU A 463 -3.05 14.18 0.07
C LEU A 463 -4.24 13.64 -0.75
N GLN A 464 -4.82 12.50 -0.37
CA GLN A 464 -6.11 12.05 -0.89
C GLN A 464 -7.23 13.01 -0.48
N GLU A 465 -7.27 13.49 0.77
CA GLU A 465 -8.26 14.49 1.20
C GLU A 465 -8.08 15.84 0.50
N VAL A 466 -6.83 16.29 0.25
CA VAL A 466 -6.58 17.48 -0.59
C VAL A 466 -7.11 17.27 -2.02
N LEU A 467 -6.86 16.10 -2.62
CA LEU A 467 -7.35 15.77 -3.95
C LEU A 467 -8.90 15.65 -4.01
N LYS A 468 -9.53 15.07 -2.99
CA LYS A 468 -11.01 15.02 -2.85
C LYS A 468 -11.60 16.42 -2.74
N ALA A 469 -10.98 17.30 -1.97
CA ALA A 469 -11.41 18.70 -1.85
C ALA A 469 -11.23 19.45 -3.18
N ALA A 470 -10.07 19.32 -3.84
CA ALA A 470 -9.76 19.99 -5.10
C ALA A 470 -10.67 19.54 -6.25
N THR A 471 -10.94 18.25 -6.38
CA THR A 471 -11.83 17.67 -7.39
C THR A 471 -13.33 17.90 -7.07
N ALA A 472 -13.68 18.28 -5.85
CA ALA A 472 -15.06 18.64 -5.48
C ALA A 472 -15.35 20.15 -5.68
N ASN A 473 -14.36 21.01 -5.42
CA ASN A 473 -14.50 22.47 -5.43
C ASN A 473 -13.69 23.11 -6.58
N PHE A 474 -13.67 22.48 -7.76
CA PHE A 474 -12.80 22.90 -8.88
C PHE A 474 -12.94 24.38 -9.29
N ARG A 475 -14.09 25.02 -9.05
CA ARG A 475 -14.34 26.42 -9.42
C ARG A 475 -13.84 27.44 -8.40
N ASP A 476 -13.52 27.00 -7.19
CA ASP A 476 -13.28 27.83 -6.01
C ASP A 476 -11.88 27.57 -5.43
N HIS A 477 -11.35 28.50 -4.63
CA HIS A 477 -10.09 28.26 -3.90
C HIS A 477 -10.35 27.48 -2.60
N ILE A 478 -9.37 26.69 -2.16
CA ILE A 478 -9.48 25.88 -0.94
C ILE A 478 -8.59 26.45 0.16
N GLU A 479 -9.18 26.73 1.32
CA GLU A 479 -8.49 27.32 2.47
C GLU A 479 -8.01 26.24 3.45
N HIS A 480 -6.70 26.24 3.74
CA HIS A 480 -6.12 25.43 4.81
C HIS A 480 -5.73 26.32 5.98
N HIS A 481 -6.46 26.19 7.09
CA HIS A 481 -6.16 26.91 8.33
C HIS A 481 -5.06 26.17 9.09
N THR A 482 -3.90 26.81 9.22
CA THR A 482 -2.71 26.27 9.87
C THR A 482 -2.20 27.25 10.93
N VAL A 483 -1.29 26.80 11.79
CA VAL A 483 -0.61 27.66 12.76
C VAL A 483 0.82 27.91 12.27
N SER A 484 1.24 29.18 12.24
CA SER A 484 2.58 29.59 11.85
C SER A 484 3.62 29.33 12.97
N PRO A 485 4.94 29.36 12.68
CA PRO A 485 5.96 29.16 13.70
C PRO A 485 5.90 30.14 14.89
N ASP A 486 5.40 31.35 14.68
CA ASP A 486 5.14 32.37 15.69
C ASP A 486 3.74 32.26 16.35
N ARG A 487 3.09 31.10 16.22
CA ARG A 487 1.80 30.72 16.84
C ARG A 487 0.59 31.58 16.43
N LYS A 488 0.61 32.20 15.25
CA LYS A 488 -0.55 32.88 14.68
C LYS A 488 -1.35 31.91 13.80
N ILE A 489 -2.63 32.20 13.61
CA ILE A 489 -3.42 31.53 12.57
C ILE A 489 -2.96 32.07 11.22
N GLN A 490 -2.56 31.17 10.32
CA GLN A 490 -2.22 31.44 8.93
C GLN A 490 -3.25 30.73 8.06
N VAL A 491 -3.87 31.47 7.14
CA VAL A 491 -4.77 30.90 6.12
C VAL A 491 -3.95 30.72 4.85
N CYS A 492 -3.67 29.46 4.53
CA CYS A 492 -3.02 29.05 3.30
C CYS A 492 -4.08 28.72 2.25
N ARG A 493 -3.79 28.89 0.94
CA ARG A 493 -4.80 28.73 -0.13
C ARG A 493 -4.26 27.92 -1.30
N LEU A 494 -5.03 26.93 -1.73
CA LEU A 494 -4.87 26.26 -3.02
C LEU A 494 -5.74 26.98 -4.07
N PRO A 495 -5.20 27.47 -5.20
CA PRO A 495 -5.99 28.19 -6.19
C PRO A 495 -7.05 27.32 -6.89
N GLU A 496 -8.11 27.98 -7.35
CA GLU A 496 -9.15 27.37 -8.18
C GLU A 496 -8.61 26.74 -9.48
N ARG A 497 -9.38 25.80 -10.04
CA ARG A 497 -9.25 25.24 -11.39
C ARG A 497 -7.94 24.49 -11.66
N CYS A 498 -7.22 24.14 -10.59
CA CYS A 498 -5.99 23.36 -10.73
C CYS A 498 -6.31 21.91 -11.13
N VAL A 499 -5.63 21.43 -12.18
CA VAL A 499 -5.80 20.10 -12.76
C VAL A 499 -4.76 19.15 -12.20
N TRP A 500 -5.12 17.88 -12.04
CA TRP A 500 -4.28 16.86 -11.42
C TRP A 500 -4.04 15.73 -12.42
N TRP A 501 -2.76 15.44 -12.68
CA TRP A 501 -2.28 14.34 -13.50
C TRP A 501 -1.52 13.36 -12.61
N LEU A 502 -2.00 12.12 -12.57
CA LEU A 502 -1.41 11.04 -11.77
C LEU A 502 -0.91 9.95 -12.72
N ALA A 503 0.40 9.66 -12.71
CA ALA A 503 0.97 8.52 -13.43
C ALA A 503 1.37 7.44 -12.41
N ARG A 504 0.76 6.25 -12.49
CA ARG A 504 0.98 5.15 -11.52
C ARG A 504 0.91 3.76 -12.14
N VAL A 505 1.48 2.78 -11.46
CA VAL A 505 1.28 1.36 -11.80
C VAL A 505 -0.10 0.86 -11.37
N GLU A 506 -0.62 1.34 -10.22
CA GLU A 506 -1.86 0.84 -9.60
C GLU A 506 -2.78 1.99 -9.14
N ASP A 507 -4.06 1.67 -8.95
CA ASP A 507 -5.14 2.58 -8.56
C ASP A 507 -4.93 3.14 -7.13
N PRO A 508 -5.24 4.43 -6.84
CA PRO A 508 -5.14 4.99 -5.49
C PRO A 508 -6.06 4.34 -4.42
N GLY A 509 -7.05 3.52 -4.81
CA GLY A 509 -7.87 2.73 -3.90
C GLY A 509 -9.06 3.46 -3.26
N ASP A 510 -9.23 4.76 -3.53
CA ASP A 510 -10.42 5.52 -3.15
C ASP A 510 -11.32 5.73 -4.37
N ASP A 511 -12.40 4.95 -4.43
CA ASP A 511 -13.42 5.04 -5.49
C ASP A 511 -14.01 6.43 -5.63
N GLN A 512 -14.07 7.24 -4.56
CA GLN A 512 -14.65 8.58 -4.66
C GLN A 512 -13.75 9.53 -5.44
N VAL A 513 -12.42 9.37 -5.33
CA VAL A 513 -11.41 10.07 -6.14
C VAL A 513 -11.48 9.59 -7.58
N MET A 514 -11.42 8.28 -7.83
CA MET A 514 -11.40 7.74 -9.20
C MET A 514 -12.72 7.97 -9.96
N ASN A 515 -13.84 8.10 -9.26
CA ASN A 515 -15.11 8.60 -9.82
C ASN A 515 -15.13 10.14 -10.04
N ARG A 516 -13.99 10.84 -10.02
CA ARG A 516 -13.83 12.25 -10.43
C ARG A 516 -12.67 12.45 -11.43
N MET A 517 -12.04 11.37 -11.89
CA MET A 517 -10.92 11.41 -12.84
C MET A 517 -11.26 10.63 -14.11
N LEU A 518 -10.67 11.03 -15.23
CA LEU A 518 -10.54 10.25 -16.46
C LEU A 518 -9.48 9.17 -16.23
N THR A 519 -9.88 7.91 -16.29
CA THR A 519 -9.05 6.74 -16.01
C THR A 519 -8.61 6.12 -17.32
N VAL A 520 -7.34 6.29 -17.69
CA VAL A 520 -6.79 5.85 -18.97
C VAL A 520 -5.65 4.86 -18.80
N TRP A 521 -5.50 3.98 -19.78
CA TRP A 521 -4.43 2.99 -19.86
C TRP A 521 -3.39 3.41 -20.89
N ILE A 522 -2.12 3.14 -20.58
CA ILE A 522 -1.02 3.26 -21.53
C ILE A 522 -0.97 2.00 -22.42
N ASP A 523 -0.46 2.14 -23.65
CA ASP A 523 -0.32 1.01 -24.56
C ASP A 523 0.95 0.19 -24.26
N ASP A 524 0.85 -0.70 -23.27
CA ASP A 524 1.88 -1.70 -22.97
C ASP A 524 2.14 -2.75 -24.09
N SER A 525 1.52 -2.67 -25.29
CA SER A 525 1.64 -3.71 -26.33
C SER A 525 3.06 -3.90 -26.91
N LEU A 526 3.29 -5.07 -27.53
CA LEU A 526 4.58 -5.37 -28.17
C LEU A 526 4.80 -4.56 -29.47
N GLU A 527 3.74 -4.29 -30.23
CA GLU A 527 3.81 -3.44 -31.43
C GLU A 527 4.21 -2.00 -31.06
N GLN A 528 3.68 -1.49 -29.95
CA GLN A 528 4.05 -0.18 -29.41
C GLN A 528 5.49 -0.16 -28.87
N ASP A 529 5.97 -1.22 -28.20
CA ASP A 529 7.39 -1.36 -27.81
C ASP A 529 8.32 -1.27 -29.03
N GLU A 530 7.99 -1.97 -30.13
CA GLU A 530 8.79 -1.96 -31.35
C GLU A 530 8.84 -0.57 -32.00
N ARG A 531 7.69 0.12 -32.08
CA ARG A 531 7.58 1.49 -32.61
C ARG A 531 8.31 2.53 -31.75
N VAL A 532 8.24 2.42 -30.42
CA VAL A 532 9.01 3.26 -29.50
C VAL A 532 10.52 3.00 -29.67
N LEU A 533 10.94 1.73 -29.79
CA LEU A 533 12.33 1.37 -29.99
C LEU A 533 12.88 1.83 -31.35
N GLU A 534 12.07 1.82 -32.41
CA GLU A 534 12.45 2.40 -33.71
C GLU A 534 12.61 3.93 -33.63
N HIS A 535 11.68 4.63 -32.98
CA HIS A 535 11.79 6.07 -32.76
C HIS A 535 13.02 6.45 -31.92
N MET A 536 13.32 5.71 -30.84
CA MET A 536 14.54 5.92 -30.05
C MET A 536 15.81 5.74 -30.88
N LYS A 537 15.88 4.73 -31.76
CA LYS A 537 17.02 4.54 -32.68
C LYS A 537 17.14 5.72 -33.66
N HIS A 538 16.03 6.26 -34.16
CA HIS A 538 16.05 7.42 -35.05
C HIS A 538 16.47 8.71 -34.31
N ALA A 539 16.11 8.86 -33.03
CA ALA A 539 16.55 9.99 -32.21
C ALA A 539 18.07 9.94 -31.96
N GLU A 540 18.59 8.80 -31.48
CA GLU A 540 20.03 8.59 -31.21
C GLU A 540 20.90 8.60 -32.49
N ALA A 541 20.32 8.43 -33.67
CA ALA A 541 21.02 8.50 -34.95
C ALA A 541 21.22 9.93 -35.50
N ARG A 542 20.67 10.96 -34.84
CA ARG A 542 20.87 12.37 -35.26
C ARG A 542 22.23 12.91 -34.84
N GLU A 543 22.83 13.73 -35.70
CA GLU A 543 24.08 14.43 -35.35
C GLU A 543 23.82 15.61 -34.41
N ALA A 544 24.75 15.85 -33.47
CA ALA A 544 24.56 16.76 -32.33
C ALA A 544 24.26 18.23 -32.67
N ALA A 545 24.38 18.65 -33.93
CA ALA A 545 23.97 19.98 -34.38
C ALA A 545 22.44 20.18 -34.39
N GLU A 546 21.64 19.09 -34.42
CA GLU A 546 20.17 19.14 -34.37
C GLU A 546 19.61 18.90 -32.95
N GLY A 547 20.40 18.34 -32.02
CA GLY A 547 19.88 17.74 -30.78
C GLY A 547 19.55 18.69 -29.62
N ASP A 548 20.16 19.88 -29.57
CA ASP A 548 19.97 20.87 -28.49
C ASP A 548 18.84 21.89 -28.77
N ALA A 549 18.18 21.80 -29.92
CA ALA A 549 17.07 22.70 -30.27
C ALA A 549 15.74 22.22 -29.65
N GLU A 550 14.97 23.15 -29.06
CA GLU A 550 13.60 22.85 -28.65
C GLU A 550 12.70 22.68 -29.89
N ASP A 551 11.80 21.69 -29.89
CA ASP A 551 10.89 21.44 -31.01
C ASP A 551 10.09 22.71 -31.35
N PRO A 552 10.04 23.14 -32.64
CA PRO A 552 9.46 24.43 -33.02
C PRO A 552 7.94 24.52 -32.75
N GLY A 553 7.25 23.40 -32.58
CA GLY A 553 5.85 23.38 -32.15
C GLY A 553 5.66 23.73 -30.66
N LEU A 554 6.65 23.50 -29.80
CA LEU A 554 6.52 23.75 -28.35
C LEU A 554 6.30 25.23 -27.99
N PRO A 555 7.00 26.21 -28.59
CA PRO A 555 6.66 27.63 -28.45
C PRO A 555 5.23 27.97 -28.91
N VAL A 556 4.79 27.41 -30.05
CA VAL A 556 3.45 27.63 -30.62
C VAL A 556 2.37 27.06 -29.70
N CYS A 557 2.52 25.82 -29.22
CA CYS A 557 1.60 25.22 -28.25
C CYS A 557 1.48 26.06 -26.96
N ARG A 558 2.58 26.65 -26.48
CA ARG A 558 2.55 27.54 -25.32
C ARG A 558 1.76 28.82 -25.61
N ALA A 559 1.98 29.44 -26.78
CA ALA A 559 1.24 30.63 -27.21
C ALA A 559 -0.27 30.33 -27.37
N MET A 560 -0.64 29.16 -27.94
CA MET A 560 -2.03 28.68 -27.98
C MET A 560 -2.63 28.58 -26.57
N TRP A 561 -1.92 27.96 -25.62
CA TRP A 561 -2.38 27.84 -24.24
C TRP A 561 -2.46 29.19 -23.49
N GLU A 562 -1.64 30.18 -23.84
CA GLU A 562 -1.77 31.54 -23.31
C GLU A 562 -3.03 32.24 -23.85
N VAL A 563 -3.27 32.21 -25.16
CA VAL A 563 -4.51 32.74 -25.79
C VAL A 563 -5.77 32.05 -25.24
N LEU A 564 -5.72 30.73 -25.00
CA LEU A 564 -6.81 29.96 -24.39
C LEU A 564 -6.96 30.19 -22.87
N LYS A 565 -6.05 30.93 -22.21
CA LYS A 565 -6.11 31.29 -20.77
C LYS A 565 -6.38 32.78 -20.51
N GLU A 566 -6.39 33.62 -21.55
CA GLU A 566 -6.69 35.05 -21.44
C GLU A 566 -8.14 35.37 -21.06
N GLU A 567 -9.09 34.54 -21.50
CA GLU A 567 -10.52 34.73 -21.25
C GLU A 567 -11.17 33.42 -20.80
N ARG A 568 -12.04 33.52 -19.78
CA ARG A 568 -12.84 32.39 -19.28
C ARG A 568 -14.24 32.49 -19.87
N LEU A 569 -14.69 31.46 -20.58
CA LEU A 569 -15.96 31.47 -21.31
C LEU A 569 -16.94 30.45 -20.73
N HIS A 570 -18.23 30.82 -20.64
CA HIS A 570 -19.29 29.84 -20.52
C HIS A 570 -19.47 29.10 -21.85
N VAL A 571 -19.61 27.78 -21.81
CA VAL A 571 -19.91 26.97 -23.01
C VAL A 571 -21.32 26.40 -22.90
N SER A 572 -22.17 26.75 -23.86
CA SER A 572 -23.50 26.16 -24.01
C SER A 572 -23.44 24.92 -24.93
N ILE A 573 -24.25 23.91 -24.66
CA ILE A 573 -24.39 22.70 -25.48
C ILE A 573 -25.85 22.62 -25.96
N PRO A 574 -26.19 23.17 -27.14
CA PRO A 574 -27.58 23.33 -27.56
C PRO A 574 -28.37 22.01 -27.71
N TYR A 575 -27.66 20.91 -27.99
CA TYR A 575 -28.22 19.57 -28.17
C TYR A 575 -28.17 18.70 -26.90
N ALA A 576 -27.83 19.25 -25.72
CA ALA A 576 -27.60 18.45 -24.51
C ALA A 576 -28.79 17.55 -24.12
N GLU A 577 -30.02 18.03 -24.31
CA GLU A 577 -31.25 17.26 -24.01
C GLU A 577 -31.47 16.08 -24.97
N GLN A 578 -30.81 16.08 -26.14
CA GLN A 578 -30.90 15.02 -27.14
C GLN A 578 -29.86 13.91 -26.90
N VAL A 579 -28.85 14.14 -26.05
CA VAL A 579 -27.76 13.18 -25.77
C VAL A 579 -28.28 12.01 -24.94
N GLN A 580 -28.18 10.81 -25.49
CA GLN A 580 -28.55 9.54 -24.87
C GLN A 580 -27.31 8.76 -24.43
N PHE A 581 -27.47 7.92 -23.40
CA PHE A 581 -26.41 7.07 -22.83
C PHE A 581 -26.91 5.63 -22.71
N SER A 582 -26.07 4.63 -23.03
CA SER A 582 -26.42 3.21 -22.82
C SER A 582 -26.52 2.81 -21.34
N ALA A 583 -25.81 3.52 -20.46
CA ALA A 583 -25.83 3.31 -19.01
C ALA A 583 -25.93 4.65 -18.27
N THR A 584 -26.84 4.73 -17.29
CA THR A 584 -27.10 5.95 -16.50
C THR A 584 -26.86 5.77 -15.00
N ALA A 585 -26.40 4.58 -14.57
CA ALA A 585 -26.25 4.23 -13.16
C ALA A 585 -25.23 5.11 -12.41
N ASN A 586 -24.12 5.49 -13.06
CA ASN A 586 -23.14 6.41 -12.48
C ASN A 586 -23.38 7.84 -12.97
N ARG A 587 -24.19 8.59 -12.22
CA ARG A 587 -24.54 10.00 -12.51
C ARG A 587 -23.36 10.98 -12.67
N ARG A 588 -22.12 10.59 -12.39
CA ARG A 588 -20.93 11.42 -12.64
C ARG A 588 -20.39 11.27 -14.07
N ASN A 589 -20.59 10.12 -14.72
CA ASN A 589 -20.05 9.85 -16.05
C ASN A 589 -20.67 10.74 -17.15
N PRO A 590 -22.00 11.00 -17.17
CA PRO A 590 -22.56 12.01 -18.08
C PRO A 590 -21.95 13.40 -17.91
N GLY A 591 -21.62 13.80 -16.68
CA GLY A 591 -20.94 15.07 -16.40
C GLY A 591 -19.56 15.16 -17.06
N MET A 592 -18.80 14.06 -17.08
CA MET A 592 -17.50 14.01 -17.75
C MET A 592 -17.62 14.14 -19.27
N LEU A 593 -18.63 13.52 -19.90
CA LEU A 593 -18.90 13.73 -21.33
C LEU A 593 -19.21 15.21 -21.60
N PHE A 594 -20.13 15.82 -20.84
CA PHE A 594 -20.47 17.23 -21.07
C PHE A 594 -19.28 18.16 -20.84
N ASP A 595 -18.35 17.85 -19.94
CA ASP A 595 -17.11 18.62 -19.77
C ASP A 595 -16.08 18.38 -20.89
N LEU A 596 -16.02 17.17 -21.47
CA LEU A 596 -15.23 16.90 -22.69
C LEU A 596 -15.76 17.70 -23.89
N ILE A 597 -17.09 17.77 -24.07
CA ILE A 597 -17.73 18.59 -25.12
C ILE A 597 -17.35 20.07 -24.95
N LYS A 598 -17.41 20.59 -23.71
CA LYS A 598 -17.03 21.98 -23.43
C LYS A 598 -15.54 22.24 -23.66
N ALA A 599 -14.69 21.29 -23.31
CA ALA A 599 -13.26 21.38 -23.55
C ALA A 599 -12.94 21.43 -25.06
N SER A 600 -13.59 20.59 -25.87
CA SER A 600 -13.48 20.65 -27.34
C SER A 600 -13.93 22.00 -27.90
N ALA A 601 -15.11 22.49 -27.48
CA ALA A 601 -15.64 23.76 -27.96
C ALA A 601 -14.73 24.96 -27.58
N LEU A 602 -14.05 24.90 -26.43
CA LEU A 602 -13.06 25.91 -26.03
C LEU A 602 -11.78 25.86 -26.87
N LEU A 603 -11.24 24.67 -27.17
CA LEU A 603 -10.08 24.57 -28.07
C LEU A 603 -10.36 25.26 -29.40
N HIS A 604 -11.58 25.07 -29.92
CA HIS A 604 -12.06 25.68 -31.15
C HIS A 604 -12.77 27.06 -30.93
N ARG A 605 -12.52 27.79 -29.84
CA ARG A 605 -13.32 28.98 -29.42
C ARG A 605 -13.46 30.13 -30.43
N PHE A 606 -12.63 30.17 -31.48
CA PHE A 606 -12.73 31.14 -32.57
C PHE A 606 -13.57 30.62 -33.77
N GLN A 607 -13.79 29.30 -33.82
CA GLN A 607 -14.53 28.55 -34.85
C GLN A 607 -15.92 28.11 -34.36
N ARG A 608 -16.45 28.74 -33.30
CA ARG A 608 -17.73 28.40 -32.65
C ARG A 608 -18.63 29.62 -32.53
N GLU A 609 -19.94 29.40 -32.59
CA GLU A 609 -20.94 30.49 -32.51
C GLU A 609 -20.87 31.18 -31.13
N ARG A 610 -20.56 32.48 -31.13
CA ARG A 610 -20.57 33.33 -29.92
C ARG A 610 -21.99 33.79 -29.61
N TYR A 611 -22.31 33.88 -28.32
CA TYR A 611 -23.52 34.52 -27.81
C TYR A 611 -23.17 35.43 -26.62
N GLU A 612 -24.15 36.16 -26.09
CA GLU A 612 -23.97 37.03 -24.92
C GLU A 612 -23.49 36.23 -23.69
N GLY A 613 -22.19 36.32 -23.39
CA GLY A 613 -21.54 35.63 -22.27
C GLY A 613 -20.88 34.29 -22.59
N GLY A 614 -20.79 33.84 -23.85
CA GLY A 614 -20.15 32.54 -24.12
C GLY A 614 -20.09 32.07 -25.58
N ILE A 615 -19.79 30.78 -25.76
CA ILE A 615 -19.77 30.07 -27.05
C ILE A 615 -20.67 28.82 -27.02
N ARG A 616 -21.14 28.39 -28.19
CA ARG A 616 -21.92 27.16 -28.36
C ARG A 616 -21.07 26.03 -28.93
N ALA A 617 -21.10 24.87 -28.30
CA ALA A 617 -20.55 23.63 -28.84
C ALA A 617 -21.35 23.18 -30.07
N ASN A 618 -20.67 22.63 -31.07
CA ASN A 618 -21.28 22.08 -32.29
C ASN A 618 -21.29 20.54 -32.28
N ARG A 619 -21.60 19.89 -33.41
CA ARG A 619 -21.64 18.42 -33.52
C ARG A 619 -20.26 17.77 -33.50
N GLU A 620 -19.23 18.44 -34.02
CA GLU A 620 -17.83 17.98 -34.00
C GLU A 620 -17.31 17.85 -32.56
N ASP A 621 -17.72 18.78 -31.69
CA ASP A 621 -17.41 18.74 -30.25
C ASP A 621 -18.05 17.54 -29.55
N PHE A 622 -19.27 17.15 -29.97
CA PHE A 622 -19.91 15.92 -29.52
C PHE A 622 -19.17 14.69 -30.03
N GLU A 623 -18.86 14.62 -31.32
CA GLU A 623 -18.21 13.46 -31.96
C GLU A 623 -16.81 13.22 -31.38
N THR A 624 -16.04 14.28 -31.15
CA THR A 624 -14.73 14.24 -30.48
C THR A 624 -14.85 13.77 -29.03
N ALA A 625 -15.76 14.35 -28.26
CA ALA A 625 -15.98 13.97 -26.87
C ALA A 625 -16.51 12.54 -26.72
N ALA A 626 -17.41 12.11 -27.62
CA ALA A 626 -17.98 10.77 -27.65
C ALA A 626 -16.92 9.72 -28.02
N ARG A 627 -16.03 9.99 -28.99
CA ARG A 627 -14.89 9.10 -29.30
C ARG A 627 -14.01 8.87 -28.08
N ILE A 628 -13.59 9.95 -27.41
CA ILE A 628 -12.77 9.88 -26.19
C ILE A 628 -13.52 9.10 -25.10
N TYR A 629 -14.78 9.44 -24.86
CA TYR A 629 -15.61 8.85 -23.81
C TYR A 629 -15.87 7.35 -24.03
N VAL A 630 -16.12 6.90 -25.26
CA VAL A 630 -16.25 5.47 -25.59
C VAL A 630 -14.92 4.75 -25.36
N ALA A 631 -13.80 5.32 -25.82
CA ALA A 631 -12.47 4.71 -25.68
C ALA A 631 -12.08 4.48 -24.20
N ILE A 632 -12.30 5.46 -23.32
CA ILE A 632 -11.97 5.35 -21.89
C ILE A 632 -12.93 4.44 -21.09
N ASN A 633 -14.08 4.07 -21.65
CA ASN A 633 -15.03 3.11 -21.07
C ASN A 633 -14.94 1.71 -21.71
N GLY A 634 -13.90 1.46 -22.52
CA GLY A 634 -13.71 0.21 -23.26
C GLY A 634 -12.23 -0.17 -23.39
N GLU A 635 -11.65 0.10 -24.56
CA GLU A 635 -10.34 -0.44 -24.95
C GLU A 635 -9.15 0.31 -24.33
N ALA A 636 -9.31 1.62 -24.05
CA ALA A 636 -8.25 2.51 -23.58
C ALA A 636 -8.41 2.95 -22.11
N GLY A 637 -9.34 2.35 -21.37
CA GLY A 637 -9.56 2.71 -19.96
C GLY A 637 -10.65 1.89 -19.27
N GLY A 638 -10.56 1.85 -17.94
CA GLY A 638 -11.53 1.22 -17.05
C GLY A 638 -12.50 2.23 -16.44
N GLN A 639 -12.96 3.24 -17.18
CA GLN A 639 -13.62 4.41 -16.57
C GLN A 639 -14.91 4.08 -15.81
N GLU A 640 -15.72 3.13 -16.29
CA GLU A 640 -16.91 2.64 -15.57
C GLU A 640 -16.65 1.48 -14.62
N THR A 641 -15.79 0.55 -15.02
CA THR A 641 -15.55 -0.72 -14.33
C THR A 641 -14.51 -0.63 -13.21
N LYS A 642 -13.70 0.44 -13.19
CA LYS A 642 -12.58 0.70 -12.26
C LYS A 642 -11.59 -0.46 -12.11
N VAL A 643 -11.46 -1.26 -13.16
CA VAL A 643 -10.42 -2.28 -13.31
C VAL A 643 -9.16 -1.68 -13.94
N THR A 644 -8.02 -2.23 -13.56
CA THR A 644 -6.75 -2.06 -14.27
C THR A 644 -6.73 -2.90 -15.55
N LYS A 645 -5.80 -2.61 -16.48
CA LYS A 645 -5.59 -3.38 -17.72
C LYS A 645 -5.39 -4.88 -17.46
N ASN A 646 -4.65 -5.24 -16.41
CA ASN A 646 -4.41 -6.64 -16.02
C ASN A 646 -5.67 -7.32 -15.44
N GLU A 647 -6.52 -6.59 -14.71
CA GLU A 647 -7.82 -7.09 -14.24
C GLU A 647 -8.84 -7.24 -15.38
N ALA A 648 -8.84 -6.32 -16.35
CA ALA A 648 -9.63 -6.44 -17.58
C ALA A 648 -9.23 -7.65 -18.42
N ALA A 649 -7.93 -7.83 -18.67
CA ALA A 649 -7.38 -8.98 -19.38
C ALA A 649 -7.68 -10.32 -18.67
N ALA A 650 -7.68 -10.34 -17.33
CA ALA A 650 -8.10 -11.50 -16.55
C ALA A 650 -9.57 -11.88 -16.82
N LEU A 651 -10.48 -10.91 -16.81
CA LEU A 651 -11.90 -11.13 -17.13
C LEU A 651 -12.12 -11.57 -18.58
N GLU A 652 -11.45 -10.90 -19.52
CA GLU A 652 -11.51 -11.22 -20.95
C GLU A 652 -10.97 -12.64 -21.22
N THR A 653 -9.88 -13.03 -20.53
CA THR A 653 -9.30 -14.38 -20.56
C THR A 653 -10.28 -15.43 -20.03
N VAL A 654 -10.90 -15.24 -18.87
CA VAL A 654 -11.91 -16.20 -18.33
C VAL A 654 -13.09 -16.36 -19.30
N ALA A 655 -13.58 -15.24 -19.86
CA ALA A 655 -14.67 -15.25 -20.83
C ALA A 655 -14.31 -15.96 -22.15
N THR A 656 -13.05 -15.84 -22.59
CA THR A 656 -12.49 -16.39 -23.85
C THR A 656 -12.08 -17.86 -23.72
N MET A 657 -11.59 -18.28 -22.55
CA MET A 657 -11.41 -19.69 -22.18
C MET A 657 -12.75 -20.43 -22.02
N GLY A 658 -13.84 -19.67 -21.85
CA GLY A 658 -15.18 -20.21 -21.65
C GLY A 658 -15.33 -20.96 -20.33
N TRP A 659 -14.67 -20.46 -19.29
CA TRP A 659 -14.74 -21.02 -17.95
C TRP A 659 -15.95 -20.46 -17.20
N ASP A 660 -16.90 -21.33 -16.86
CA ASP A 660 -17.93 -21.02 -15.85
C ASP A 660 -17.40 -21.23 -14.42
N GLN A 661 -16.29 -21.97 -14.27
CA GLN A 661 -15.54 -22.19 -13.03
C GLN A 661 -14.03 -22.26 -13.31
N PHE A 662 -13.19 -21.69 -12.45
CA PHE A 662 -11.73 -21.70 -12.59
C PHE A 662 -10.99 -21.65 -11.24
N THR A 663 -9.67 -21.93 -11.22
CA THR A 663 -8.79 -21.72 -10.05
C THR A 663 -7.70 -20.70 -10.35
N VAL A 664 -7.02 -20.20 -9.31
CA VAL A 664 -5.89 -19.27 -9.46
C VAL A 664 -4.82 -19.83 -10.42
N ARG A 665 -4.55 -21.15 -10.38
CA ARG A 665 -3.58 -21.81 -11.28
C ARG A 665 -4.04 -21.82 -12.75
N MET A 666 -5.32 -22.10 -13.01
CA MET A 666 -5.87 -22.06 -14.37
C MET A 666 -5.70 -20.66 -14.97
N LEU A 667 -6.10 -19.63 -14.22
CA LEU A 667 -5.98 -18.24 -14.68
C LEU A 667 -4.51 -17.81 -14.84
N GLN A 668 -3.63 -18.24 -13.93
CA GLN A 668 -2.18 -18.02 -14.03
C GLN A 668 -1.62 -18.64 -15.33
N GLU A 669 -2.05 -19.85 -15.68
CA GLU A 669 -1.59 -20.53 -16.90
C GLU A 669 -2.11 -19.89 -18.19
N ALA A 670 -3.28 -19.25 -18.20
CA ALA A 670 -3.80 -18.54 -19.38
C ALA A 670 -3.30 -17.08 -19.50
N LEU A 671 -3.01 -16.40 -18.38
CA LEU A 671 -2.45 -15.05 -18.39
C LEU A 671 -0.92 -15.03 -18.52
N GLY A 672 -0.21 -16.05 -18.05
CA GLY A 672 1.26 -16.09 -18.02
C GLY A 672 1.92 -15.40 -16.81
N LEU A 673 1.15 -14.64 -16.02
CA LEU A 673 1.60 -13.95 -14.80
C LEU A 673 2.08 -14.93 -13.71
N SER A 674 2.72 -14.41 -12.65
CA SER A 674 2.99 -15.21 -11.45
C SER A 674 1.72 -15.56 -10.67
N TYR A 675 1.77 -16.63 -9.87
CA TYR A 675 0.70 -16.99 -8.93
C TYR A 675 0.34 -15.83 -8.00
N GLN A 676 1.33 -15.04 -7.55
CA GLN A 676 1.09 -13.94 -6.62
C GLN A 676 0.41 -12.74 -7.30
N GLN A 677 0.81 -12.37 -8.52
CA GLN A 677 0.09 -11.36 -9.32
C GLN A 677 -1.36 -11.81 -9.55
N THR A 678 -1.56 -13.05 -10.01
CA THR A 678 -2.89 -13.63 -10.28
C THR A 678 -3.78 -13.66 -9.02
N TYR A 679 -3.21 -14.00 -7.87
CA TYR A 679 -3.92 -13.96 -6.59
C TYR A 679 -4.34 -12.53 -6.19
N ARG A 680 -3.46 -11.53 -6.37
CA ARG A 680 -3.78 -10.11 -6.07
C ARG A 680 -4.88 -9.58 -6.99
N ILE A 681 -4.85 -9.91 -8.28
CA ILE A 681 -5.89 -9.55 -9.25
C ILE A 681 -7.26 -10.05 -8.80
N LEU A 682 -7.35 -11.26 -8.24
CA LEU A 682 -8.60 -11.85 -7.79
C LEU A 682 -9.07 -11.34 -6.41
N HIS A 683 -8.17 -11.29 -5.41
CA HIS A 683 -8.50 -11.04 -4.00
C HIS A 683 -8.20 -9.62 -3.49
N GLY A 684 -7.54 -8.78 -4.29
CA GLY A 684 -6.94 -7.54 -3.77
C GLY A 684 -5.71 -7.83 -2.89
N TYR A 685 -5.14 -6.77 -2.29
CA TYR A 685 -4.05 -6.89 -1.30
C TYR A 685 -3.85 -5.61 -0.48
N ALA A 686 -2.99 -5.68 0.55
CA ALA A 686 -2.58 -4.53 1.35
C ALA A 686 -1.08 -4.26 1.19
N SER A 687 -0.68 -2.99 1.10
CA SER A 687 0.72 -2.56 0.95
C SER A 687 0.93 -1.15 1.51
N ARG A 688 2.01 -0.96 2.28
CA ARG A 688 2.46 0.32 2.87
C ARG A 688 1.42 1.10 3.71
N GLY A 689 0.28 0.49 4.04
CA GLY A 689 -0.84 1.10 4.78
C GLY A 689 -2.13 1.16 3.98
N SER A 690 -2.03 1.19 2.65
CA SER A 690 -3.17 1.20 1.72
C SER A 690 -3.68 -0.21 1.43
N THR A 691 -4.98 -0.33 1.15
CA THR A 691 -5.67 -1.54 0.72
C THR A 691 -6.19 -1.36 -0.70
N TYR A 692 -5.90 -2.32 -1.56
CA TYR A 692 -6.22 -2.32 -2.99
C TYR A 692 -7.28 -3.39 -3.25
N SER A 693 -8.44 -2.97 -3.75
CA SER A 693 -9.55 -3.85 -4.13
C SER A 693 -9.20 -4.68 -5.37
N GLY A 694 -9.72 -5.91 -5.43
CA GLY A 694 -9.53 -6.83 -6.55
C GLY A 694 -10.85 -7.21 -7.25
N LEU A 695 -10.78 -8.11 -8.22
CA LEU A 695 -11.93 -8.52 -9.03
C LEU A 695 -13.12 -9.08 -8.23
N LEU A 696 -12.90 -9.72 -7.07
CA LEU A 696 -13.98 -10.20 -6.19
C LEU A 696 -14.81 -9.07 -5.55
N GLU A 697 -14.30 -7.85 -5.54
CA GLU A 697 -14.95 -6.65 -5.02
C GLU A 697 -15.49 -5.77 -6.15
N LYS A 698 -14.72 -5.65 -7.25
CA LYS A 698 -15.07 -4.81 -8.42
C LYS A 698 -16.07 -5.45 -9.39
N CYS A 699 -16.01 -6.77 -9.59
CA CYS A 699 -16.75 -7.46 -10.65
C CYS A 699 -17.86 -8.36 -10.09
N PRO A 700 -19.15 -8.01 -10.21
CA PRO A 700 -20.25 -8.80 -9.66
C PRO A 700 -20.48 -10.14 -10.37
N ALA A 701 -19.74 -10.40 -11.46
CA ALA A 701 -19.79 -11.66 -12.20
C ALA A 701 -18.85 -12.74 -11.62
N ILE A 702 -17.95 -12.41 -10.68
CA ILE A 702 -17.07 -13.38 -10.01
C ILE A 702 -17.52 -13.61 -8.56
N SER A 703 -17.52 -14.87 -8.14
CA SER A 703 -17.56 -15.26 -6.72
C SER A 703 -16.58 -16.42 -6.48
N TYR A 704 -16.33 -16.80 -5.23
CA TYR A 704 -15.46 -17.95 -4.92
C TYR A 704 -15.99 -18.83 -3.78
N LEU A 705 -15.52 -20.07 -3.75
CA LEU A 705 -15.81 -21.08 -2.75
C LEU A 705 -14.51 -21.70 -2.20
N ASP A 706 -14.45 -21.83 -0.87
CA ASP A 706 -13.34 -22.48 -0.17
C ASP A 706 -13.48 -24.01 -0.27
N THR A 707 -12.79 -24.64 -1.23
CA THR A 707 -12.85 -26.09 -1.44
C THR A 707 -11.66 -26.81 -0.81
N THR A 708 -11.83 -28.09 -0.44
CA THR A 708 -10.72 -28.92 0.07
C THR A 708 -10.41 -30.04 -0.91
N VAL A 709 -9.44 -29.81 -1.80
CA VAL A 709 -8.98 -30.81 -2.76
C VAL A 709 -8.14 -31.85 -2.03
N THR A 710 -8.51 -33.12 -2.18
CA THR A 710 -7.76 -34.28 -1.67
C THR A 710 -6.94 -34.87 -2.81
N GLU A 711 -5.67 -34.51 -2.87
CA GLU A 711 -4.70 -35.19 -3.72
C GLU A 711 -4.03 -36.33 -2.97
N ASP A 712 -3.69 -37.38 -3.72
CA ASP A 712 -3.17 -38.64 -3.22
C ASP A 712 -1.86 -38.93 -3.95
N GLN A 713 -0.80 -38.22 -3.54
CA GLN A 713 0.56 -38.35 -4.07
C GLN A 713 1.36 -39.30 -3.18
N ASP A 714 1.95 -40.33 -3.80
CA ASP A 714 2.80 -41.36 -3.15
C ASP A 714 2.27 -41.96 -1.82
N GLY A 715 0.94 -42.07 -1.69
CA GLY A 715 0.26 -42.65 -0.53
C GLY A 715 0.04 -41.67 0.63
N CYS A 716 0.46 -40.42 0.49
CA CYS A 716 0.11 -39.34 1.41
C CYS A 716 -1.14 -38.59 0.91
N VAL A 717 -2.20 -38.59 1.72
CA VAL A 717 -3.45 -37.86 1.43
C VAL A 717 -3.25 -36.37 1.75
N VAL A 718 -2.77 -35.62 0.77
CA VAL A 718 -2.56 -34.17 0.85
C VAL A 718 -3.91 -33.45 0.72
N ARG A 719 -4.39 -32.90 1.83
CA ARG A 719 -5.59 -32.04 1.89
C ARG A 719 -5.18 -30.59 1.65
N ARG A 720 -5.17 -30.13 0.40
CA ARG A 720 -4.97 -28.71 0.08
C ARG A 720 -6.31 -27.97 0.11
N ARG A 721 -6.33 -26.76 0.68
CA ARG A 721 -7.42 -25.80 0.43
C ARG A 721 -7.14 -25.12 -0.90
N GLU A 722 -8.17 -24.97 -1.71
CA GLU A 722 -8.06 -24.35 -3.04
C GLU A 722 -9.33 -23.52 -3.29
N HIS A 723 -9.14 -22.25 -3.63
CA HIS A 723 -10.23 -21.34 -3.95
C HIS A 723 -10.73 -21.66 -5.36
N LEU A 724 -11.99 -22.08 -5.45
CA LEU A 724 -12.68 -22.32 -6.72
C LEU A 724 -13.54 -21.10 -7.03
N PHE A 725 -13.27 -20.44 -8.15
CA PHE A 725 -14.00 -19.26 -8.61
C PHE A 725 -15.13 -19.67 -9.54
N LEU A 726 -16.26 -18.96 -9.47
CA LEU A 726 -17.42 -19.11 -10.33
C LEU A 726 -17.59 -17.84 -11.17
N PHE A 727 -17.99 -17.96 -12.44
CA PHE A 727 -18.11 -16.84 -13.37
C PHE A 727 -19.46 -16.80 -14.10
N ASP A 728 -20.29 -15.79 -13.83
CA ASP A 728 -21.51 -15.53 -14.61
C ASP A 728 -21.15 -14.81 -15.92
N ARG A 729 -21.00 -15.59 -17.00
CA ARG A 729 -20.76 -15.08 -18.36
C ARG A 729 -21.89 -14.16 -18.86
N GLY A 730 -23.12 -14.31 -18.37
CA GLY A 730 -24.25 -13.43 -18.68
C GLY A 730 -24.20 -12.10 -17.93
N GLY A 731 -23.88 -12.15 -16.64
CA GLY A 731 -23.63 -11.00 -15.77
C GLY A 731 -22.45 -10.16 -16.27
N TYR A 732 -21.32 -10.81 -16.57
CA TYR A 732 -20.16 -10.16 -17.18
C TYR A 732 -20.53 -9.46 -18.48
N ARG A 733 -21.26 -10.13 -19.40
CA ARG A 733 -21.75 -9.51 -20.66
C ARG A 733 -22.72 -8.34 -20.49
N ARG A 734 -23.33 -8.16 -19.32
CA ARG A 734 -24.16 -6.97 -19.00
C ARG A 734 -23.32 -5.87 -18.36
N TRP A 735 -22.39 -6.22 -17.49
CA TRP A 735 -21.51 -5.31 -16.75
C TRP A 735 -20.35 -4.75 -17.59
N ALA A 736 -19.85 -5.51 -18.57
CA ALA A 736 -18.76 -5.13 -19.47
C ALA A 736 -19.24 -4.55 -20.83
N ARG A 737 -20.53 -4.20 -20.97
CA ARG A 737 -21.00 -3.36 -22.08
C ARG A 737 -20.55 -1.93 -21.80
N GLY A 738 -19.57 -1.44 -22.55
CA GLY A 738 -19.07 -0.09 -22.41
C GLY A 738 -20.12 0.99 -22.64
N ALA A 739 -19.86 2.19 -22.11
CA ALA A 739 -20.73 3.34 -22.26
C ALA A 739 -20.75 3.84 -23.72
N ALA A 740 -21.90 3.71 -24.38
CA ALA A 740 -22.18 4.23 -25.71
C ALA A 740 -23.07 5.47 -25.61
N VAL A 741 -22.84 6.44 -26.50
CA VAL A 741 -23.50 7.76 -26.46
C VAL A 741 -23.86 8.19 -27.88
N TRP A 742 -25.06 8.75 -28.06
CA TRP A 742 -25.54 9.24 -29.35
C TRP A 742 -26.51 10.42 -29.18
N ILE A 743 -26.75 11.17 -30.26
CA ILE A 743 -27.77 12.24 -30.30
C ILE A 743 -29.05 11.66 -30.91
N ALA A 744 -30.18 11.79 -30.20
CA ALA A 744 -31.48 11.36 -30.70
C ALA A 744 -32.00 12.31 -31.80
N GLY A 745 -32.30 11.76 -32.99
CA GLY A 745 -32.96 12.49 -34.09
C GLY A 745 -32.08 12.94 -35.26
N GLY A 746 -30.78 12.66 -35.25
CA GLY A 746 -29.88 13.02 -36.37
C GLY A 746 -29.89 11.99 -37.51
N GLY A 747 -31.02 11.84 -38.21
CA GLY A 747 -31.26 10.74 -39.16
C GLY A 747 -31.94 11.13 -40.48
N ASP A 748 -31.60 12.28 -41.05
CA ASP A 748 -32.07 12.75 -42.36
C ASP A 748 -30.89 13.25 -43.22
N ASP A 749 -30.20 12.36 -43.94
CA ASP A 749 -29.84 12.58 -45.37
C ASP A 749 -29.29 11.29 -46.05
N GLU A 750 -29.19 11.32 -47.38
CA GLU A 750 -29.25 10.14 -48.27
C GLU A 750 -28.04 9.16 -48.27
N GLY A 751 -28.30 7.91 -47.88
CA GLY A 751 -28.13 6.72 -48.74
C GLY A 751 -26.73 6.15 -49.07
N HIS A 752 -26.35 5.07 -48.37
CA HIS A 752 -25.67 3.93 -49.02
C HIS A 752 -25.88 2.61 -48.23
N ASP A 753 -26.08 1.50 -48.94
CA ASP A 753 -26.50 0.21 -48.40
C ASP A 753 -25.39 -0.55 -47.66
N ARG A 754 -25.67 -1.01 -46.43
CA ARG A 754 -25.05 -2.21 -45.81
C ARG A 754 -26.05 -2.91 -44.88
N ASP A 755 -26.38 -4.15 -45.22
CA ASP A 755 -27.14 -5.07 -44.35
C ASP A 755 -26.26 -5.66 -43.23
N ASP A 756 -26.94 -6.33 -42.28
CA ASP A 756 -26.39 -7.26 -41.26
C ASP A 756 -25.48 -6.71 -40.14
N ASP A 757 -26.07 -5.94 -39.21
CA ASP A 757 -25.84 -6.14 -37.76
C ASP A 757 -27.13 -5.83 -36.94
N PRO A 758 -27.73 -6.80 -36.22
CA PRO A 758 -29.00 -6.61 -35.53
C PRO A 758 -28.84 -5.89 -34.18
N GLY A 759 -28.74 -4.55 -34.23
CA GLY A 759 -28.83 -3.69 -33.04
C GLY A 759 -30.13 -3.90 -32.23
N PRO A 760 -30.07 -3.90 -30.88
CA PRO A 760 -31.23 -4.21 -30.05
C PRO A 760 -32.30 -3.10 -30.09
N GLY A 761 -33.56 -3.52 -30.27
CA GLY A 761 -34.69 -2.60 -30.37
C GLY A 761 -35.10 -1.92 -29.04
N PRO A 762 -36.03 -0.95 -29.07
CA PRO A 762 -36.25 0.02 -27.97
C PRO A 762 -36.93 -0.50 -26.69
N GLN A 763 -36.80 -1.78 -26.32
CA GLN A 763 -37.54 -2.40 -25.21
C GLN A 763 -36.69 -2.97 -24.07
N ASP A 764 -35.37 -3.11 -24.24
CA ASP A 764 -34.47 -3.72 -23.24
C ASP A 764 -33.87 -2.71 -22.21
N THR A 765 -34.68 -1.79 -21.69
CA THR A 765 -34.26 -0.83 -20.65
C THR A 765 -34.22 -1.47 -19.25
N PHE A 766 -33.20 -2.31 -19.00
CA PHE A 766 -33.01 -3.00 -17.72
C PHE A 766 -32.05 -2.27 -16.75
N SER A 767 -32.62 -1.46 -15.86
CA SER A 767 -31.89 -0.85 -14.73
C SER A 767 -31.36 -1.89 -13.74
N ILE A 768 -30.07 -1.82 -13.39
CA ILE A 768 -29.47 -2.65 -12.33
C ILE A 768 -29.97 -2.17 -10.95
N PRO A 769 -30.61 -3.02 -10.12
CA PRO A 769 -31.03 -2.63 -8.77
C PRO A 769 -29.81 -2.49 -7.84
N ALA A 770 -29.64 -1.32 -7.23
CA ALA A 770 -28.63 -1.10 -6.19
C ALA A 770 -29.08 -1.74 -4.87
N GLY A 771 -28.76 -3.03 -4.65
CA GLY A 771 -29.24 -3.74 -3.46
C GLY A 771 -28.86 -5.21 -3.35
N PHE A 772 -27.57 -5.57 -3.42
CA PHE A 772 -27.09 -6.92 -3.09
C PHE A 772 -25.87 -6.88 -2.16
N GLN A 773 -26.12 -6.65 -0.87
CA GLN A 773 -25.10 -6.89 0.16
C GLN A 773 -24.86 -8.41 0.30
N GLN A 774 -23.59 -8.83 0.30
CA GLN A 774 -23.21 -10.24 0.45
C GLN A 774 -23.46 -10.74 1.88
N ASN A 775 -24.66 -11.25 2.15
CA ASN A 775 -25.04 -11.86 3.44
C ASN A 775 -25.61 -13.28 3.25
N PHE A 776 -24.75 -14.21 2.82
CA PHE A 776 -25.08 -15.65 2.77
C PHE A 776 -24.05 -16.49 3.53
N SER A 777 -24.30 -16.73 4.82
CA SER A 777 -23.53 -17.68 5.64
C SER A 777 -24.30 -18.21 6.86
N ARG A 778 -25.49 -18.80 6.63
CA ARG A 778 -26.02 -19.97 7.37
C ARG A 778 -27.40 -20.39 6.87
N CYS A 779 -27.52 -21.64 6.40
CA CYS A 779 -28.81 -22.31 6.15
C CYS A 779 -28.79 -23.69 6.84
N ARG A 780 -29.18 -23.70 8.12
CA ARG A 780 -29.58 -24.81 8.99
C ARG A 780 -29.78 -24.19 10.38
N GLU A 781 -30.85 -24.44 11.13
CA GLU A 781 -31.91 -25.46 11.00
C GLU A 781 -33.30 -24.81 10.94
N ASP A 782 -34.33 -25.56 10.54
CA ASP A 782 -35.68 -25.01 10.32
C ASP A 782 -36.75 -25.90 10.98
N GLN A 783 -37.36 -25.36 12.05
CA GLN A 783 -38.52 -25.82 12.86
C GLN A 783 -38.53 -24.95 14.15
N SER A 784 -39.66 -24.44 14.67
CA SER A 784 -41.06 -24.56 14.24
C SER A 784 -41.98 -23.53 14.94
N MET A 785 -43.06 -23.11 14.25
CA MET A 785 -44.31 -22.51 14.78
C MET A 785 -44.30 -21.12 15.47
N GLN A 786 -45.20 -20.24 14.97
CA GLN A 786 -46.23 -19.43 15.67
C GLN A 786 -45.84 -18.53 16.88
N ASP A 787 -46.39 -17.33 17.07
CA ASP A 787 -47.39 -16.54 16.30
C ASP A 787 -47.35 -15.04 16.70
N ASP A 788 -48.20 -14.24 16.04
CA ASP A 788 -48.82 -12.97 16.48
C ASP A 788 -48.05 -11.60 16.57
N VAL A 789 -48.41 -10.75 15.60
CA VAL A 789 -49.07 -9.43 15.79
C VAL A 789 -48.31 -8.24 16.44
N ARG A 790 -47.87 -7.30 15.59
CA ARG A 790 -48.41 -5.91 15.37
C ARG A 790 -47.33 -4.86 15.04
N SER A 791 -47.73 -3.82 14.31
CA SER A 791 -47.04 -2.54 14.16
C SER A 791 -47.07 -1.73 15.47
N ASP A 792 -46.21 -0.73 15.69
CA ASP A 792 -46.37 0.60 15.08
C ASP A 792 -45.07 1.39 14.92
N SER A 793 -45.10 2.34 13.99
CA SER A 793 -44.06 3.34 13.73
C SER A 793 -44.11 4.52 14.70
N ILE A 794 -42.97 5.14 15.00
CA ILE A 794 -42.80 6.61 15.07
C ILE A 794 -41.29 6.93 15.14
N SER A 795 -40.88 8.04 14.52
CA SER A 795 -39.53 8.60 14.61
C SER A 795 -39.52 9.93 15.38
N THR A 796 -38.46 10.19 16.16
CA THR A 796 -37.96 11.56 16.37
C THR A 796 -36.54 11.56 16.96
N ASP A 797 -35.73 12.51 16.54
CA ASP A 797 -34.46 12.86 17.19
C ASP A 797 -34.68 13.59 18.53
N ARG A 798 -33.80 13.37 19.53
CA ARG A 798 -32.81 14.40 19.96
C ARG A 798 -31.98 14.06 21.20
N GLU A 799 -30.66 14.20 21.04
CA GLU A 799 -29.77 15.04 21.86
C GLU A 799 -29.90 15.12 23.41
N THR A 800 -28.91 14.51 24.10
CA THR A 800 -27.91 15.26 24.91
C THR A 800 -28.17 15.58 26.42
N ARG A 801 -27.32 14.95 27.26
CA ARG A 801 -26.74 15.35 28.59
C ARG A 801 -27.53 15.24 29.92
N LEU A 802 -26.98 14.36 30.79
CA LEU A 802 -26.50 14.59 32.18
C LEU A 802 -27.42 15.29 33.22
N SER A 803 -27.78 14.58 34.31
CA SER A 803 -27.17 14.76 35.66
C SER A 803 -27.81 13.89 36.76
N LEU A 804 -27.08 13.67 37.87
CA LEU A 804 -27.49 12.82 39.00
C LEU A 804 -28.52 13.46 39.94
N SER A 805 -29.35 12.65 40.62
CA SER A 805 -29.70 12.88 42.04
C SER A 805 -30.15 11.62 42.80
N THR A 806 -29.74 11.53 44.06
CA THR A 806 -29.89 10.41 45.00
C THR A 806 -31.26 10.33 45.67
N LYS A 807 -31.76 9.10 45.96
CA LYS A 807 -32.13 8.60 47.33
C LYS A 807 -32.71 7.16 47.26
N LEU A 808 -32.84 6.32 48.30
CA LEU A 808 -32.10 5.96 49.54
C LEU A 808 -33.11 5.20 50.47
N GLN A 809 -33.04 3.85 50.57
CA GLN A 809 -33.61 2.98 51.66
C GLN A 809 -33.44 1.47 51.29
N GLN A 810 -33.40 0.47 52.19
CA GLN A 810 -32.58 0.28 53.42
C GLN A 810 -32.69 -1.17 53.97
N ASN A 811 -31.57 -1.89 54.14
CA ASN A 811 -31.28 -2.96 55.14
C ASN A 811 -32.10 -4.29 55.14
N PRO A 812 -31.71 -5.38 55.89
CA PRO A 812 -30.40 -5.85 56.40
C PRO A 812 -30.06 -7.37 56.18
N HIS A 813 -28.88 -7.82 56.69
CA HIS A 813 -28.30 -9.19 56.77
C HIS A 813 -28.16 -9.69 58.25
N PRO A 814 -27.51 -10.84 58.63
CA PRO A 814 -27.03 -12.05 57.90
C PRO A 814 -27.82 -13.33 58.32
N PRO A 815 -27.43 -14.36 59.16
CA PRO A 815 -26.19 -14.76 59.89
C PRO A 815 -25.62 -16.20 59.57
N THR A 816 -24.56 -16.63 60.29
CA THR A 816 -23.81 -17.94 60.21
C THR A 816 -22.97 -18.16 61.51
N PRO A 817 -22.17 -19.24 61.73
CA PRO A 817 -22.16 -20.63 61.19
C PRO A 817 -22.58 -21.63 62.33
N PRO A 818 -21.77 -22.39 63.14
CA PRO A 818 -20.38 -22.94 63.11
C PRO A 818 -20.27 -24.50 63.28
N GLY A 819 -19.05 -25.10 63.31
CA GLY A 819 -18.81 -26.47 63.85
C GLY A 819 -17.56 -27.23 63.32
N SER A 820 -16.69 -27.75 64.20
CA SER A 820 -15.33 -28.25 63.87
C SER A 820 -15.04 -29.75 64.17
N SER A 821 -13.98 -30.31 63.54
CA SER A 821 -12.85 -31.08 64.15
C SER A 821 -12.45 -32.50 63.66
N VAL A 822 -11.20 -32.62 63.15
CA VAL A 822 -10.05 -33.47 63.61
C VAL A 822 -9.99 -35.03 63.45
N SER A 823 -8.91 -35.48 62.75
CA SER A 823 -8.10 -36.74 62.89
C SER A 823 -8.44 -38.04 62.12
N GLY A 824 -7.40 -38.86 61.81
CA GLY A 824 -7.56 -40.31 61.51
C GLY A 824 -6.57 -40.99 60.53
N CYS A 825 -5.27 -41.10 60.84
CA CYS A 825 -4.21 -41.75 60.04
C CYS A 825 -4.48 -43.11 59.34
N GLY A 826 -3.79 -43.35 58.21
CA GLY A 826 -2.89 -44.51 58.12
C GLY A 826 -2.93 -45.39 56.86
N GLY A 827 -1.77 -45.60 56.21
CA GLY A 827 -1.55 -46.69 55.24
C GLY A 827 -0.92 -46.25 53.91
N GLY A 828 0.35 -46.58 53.71
CA GLY A 828 1.03 -46.47 52.41
C GLY A 828 2.16 -47.50 52.28
N CYS A 829 2.46 -47.93 51.06
CA CYS A 829 3.66 -48.69 50.71
C CYS A 829 3.92 -48.65 49.19
N ASP A 830 5.16 -48.34 48.85
CA ASP A 830 5.91 -48.44 47.59
C ASP A 830 7.33 -48.92 48.05
N PRO A 831 8.28 -49.50 47.25
CA PRO A 831 8.64 -49.03 45.92
C PRO A 831 9.41 -49.96 44.93
N ARG A 832 9.89 -49.33 43.83
CA ARG A 832 11.15 -49.56 43.04
C ARG A 832 11.18 -50.44 41.77
N ASN A 833 11.46 -49.72 40.67
CA ASN A 833 12.57 -49.87 39.69
C ASN A 833 12.74 -51.15 38.85
N VAL A 834 12.98 -50.96 37.53
CA VAL A 834 14.33 -50.98 36.89
C VAL A 834 14.22 -50.55 35.40
N GLU A 835 15.25 -49.87 34.88
CA GLU A 835 15.40 -49.45 33.46
C GLU A 835 16.44 -50.31 32.71
N SER A 836 16.35 -50.44 31.38
CA SER A 836 17.48 -50.75 30.46
C SER A 836 17.11 -50.49 28.98
N ASP A 837 18.05 -50.02 28.15
CA ASP A 837 17.90 -49.71 26.71
C ASP A 837 18.15 -50.91 25.75
N LEU A 838 17.89 -50.75 24.44
CA LEU A 838 18.92 -50.68 23.36
C LEU A 838 18.42 -50.78 21.88
N MET A 839 18.75 -49.76 21.08
CA MET A 839 19.31 -49.72 19.70
C MET A 839 18.89 -50.67 18.52
N ILE A 840 18.30 -50.06 17.47
CA ILE A 840 18.76 -49.95 16.05
C ILE A 840 18.98 -51.20 15.11
N LEU A 841 18.12 -51.31 14.07
CA LEU A 841 18.31 -51.85 12.67
C LEU A 841 18.72 -53.36 12.46
N PRO A 842 18.77 -53.88 11.19
CA PRO A 842 17.70 -54.01 10.17
C PRO A 842 17.58 -55.45 9.57
N GLY A 843 16.59 -55.75 8.68
CA GLY A 843 16.53 -57.05 7.97
C GLY A 843 15.44 -57.19 6.88
N GLU A 844 15.64 -58.09 5.92
CA GLU A 844 14.89 -58.20 4.64
C GLU A 844 13.74 -59.24 4.60
N GLY A 845 12.73 -58.98 3.75
CA GLY A 845 12.38 -59.87 2.62
C GLY A 845 11.44 -61.08 2.79
N ALA A 846 10.28 -61.04 2.11
CA ALA A 846 9.64 -62.19 1.45
C ALA A 846 8.51 -61.77 0.48
N LYS A 847 8.28 -62.53 -0.60
CA LYS A 847 7.10 -62.44 -1.51
C LYS A 847 6.27 -63.73 -1.43
N ARG A 848 4.99 -63.67 -1.84
CA ARG A 848 4.21 -64.76 -2.47
C ARG A 848 2.97 -64.22 -3.17
N ASP A 849 2.41 -65.00 -4.10
CA ASP A 849 1.58 -64.50 -5.22
C ASP A 849 0.22 -65.23 -5.35
N LEU A 850 -0.86 -64.48 -5.67
CA LEU A 850 -2.08 -64.83 -6.45
C LEU A 850 -2.93 -66.09 -6.07
N PRO A 851 -4.15 -66.33 -6.66
CA PRO A 851 -4.98 -65.52 -7.57
C PRO A 851 -6.49 -65.31 -7.18
N GLU A 852 -7.11 -64.36 -7.89
CA GLU A 852 -8.50 -64.21 -8.41
C GLU A 852 -9.67 -65.18 -8.01
N LEU A 853 -10.89 -64.62 -7.76
CA LEU A 853 -12.02 -64.66 -8.73
C LEU A 853 -13.24 -63.75 -8.37
N CYS A 854 -13.95 -63.26 -9.39
CA CYS A 854 -15.33 -62.74 -9.52
C CYS A 854 -16.13 -62.09 -8.34
N SER A 855 -16.27 -60.75 -8.41
CA SER A 855 -17.46 -59.92 -8.80
C SER A 855 -18.88 -60.56 -8.88
N PRO A 856 -20.02 -59.81 -8.89
CA PRO A 856 -20.15 -58.39 -9.30
C PRO A 856 -21.23 -57.45 -8.63
N LEU A 857 -21.25 -56.20 -9.11
CA LEU A 857 -22.28 -55.13 -9.07
C LEU A 857 -22.43 -54.25 -7.81
N ASN A 858 -22.87 -52.97 -7.89
CA ASN A 858 -22.76 -51.94 -8.95
C ASN A 858 -23.30 -50.58 -8.43
N VAL A 859 -22.45 -49.53 -8.33
CA VAL A 859 -22.81 -48.13 -8.63
C VAL A 859 -21.51 -47.39 -8.98
N GLY A 860 -21.46 -46.69 -10.11
CA GLY A 860 -20.40 -45.73 -10.37
C GLY A 860 -20.71 -44.78 -11.53
N THR A 861 -20.56 -43.47 -11.29
CA THR A 861 -20.19 -42.42 -12.27
C THR A 861 -19.86 -41.14 -11.49
N PHE A 862 -18.67 -41.07 -10.86
CA PHE A 862 -18.07 -39.81 -10.39
C PHE A 862 -16.56 -39.93 -10.06
N ARG A 863 -15.80 -40.71 -10.84
CA ARG A 863 -14.37 -40.94 -10.55
C ARG A 863 -13.50 -41.31 -11.76
N LYS A 864 -13.34 -40.39 -12.73
CA LYS A 864 -12.30 -40.51 -13.77
C LYS A 864 -11.97 -39.17 -14.46
N LEU A 865 -11.03 -38.41 -13.89
CA LEU A 865 -10.32 -37.33 -14.62
C LEU A 865 -8.94 -36.94 -14.05
N LEU A 866 -8.54 -37.42 -12.86
CA LEU A 866 -7.18 -37.26 -12.33
C LEU A 866 -6.59 -38.61 -11.86
N LYS A 867 -5.68 -39.16 -12.68
CA LYS A 867 -4.49 -39.97 -12.35
C LYS A 867 -3.94 -40.68 -13.59
N THR A 868 -3.11 -39.97 -14.38
CA THR A 868 -2.12 -40.62 -15.29
C THR A 868 -0.82 -39.82 -15.40
N ALA A 869 -0.43 -39.20 -14.29
CA ALA A 869 0.95 -38.88 -13.94
C ALA A 869 1.10 -39.27 -12.45
N GLU A 870 2.21 -39.81 -11.96
CA GLU A 870 3.53 -39.98 -12.58
C GLU A 870 4.04 -41.42 -12.37
N LYS A 871 4.96 -41.89 -13.24
CA LYS A 871 6.24 -42.52 -12.81
C LYS A 871 7.14 -42.93 -13.98
N LYS A 872 8.08 -42.03 -14.32
CA LYS A 872 9.48 -42.35 -14.65
C LYS A 872 10.29 -41.07 -14.81
N GLY A 873 11.09 -40.74 -13.79
CA GLY A 873 12.17 -39.77 -13.94
C GLY A 873 13.37 -40.44 -14.62
N SER A 874 13.71 -39.99 -15.83
CA SER A 874 14.99 -40.33 -16.47
C SER A 874 15.37 -39.30 -17.52
N VAL A 875 16.44 -38.55 -17.26
CA VAL A 875 17.24 -37.76 -18.22
C VAL A 875 16.44 -36.87 -19.19
N LEU A 876 16.42 -35.56 -18.92
CA LEU A 876 16.03 -34.56 -19.92
C LEU A 876 16.87 -34.75 -21.19
N LYS A 877 16.22 -35.21 -22.26
CA LYS A 877 16.80 -35.34 -23.59
C LYS A 877 15.79 -34.80 -24.57
N GLU A 878 16.09 -33.62 -25.11
CA GLU A 878 15.22 -32.88 -26.01
C GLU A 878 14.78 -33.76 -27.18
N ARG A 879 13.46 -33.87 -27.37
CA ARG A 879 12.87 -34.44 -28.58
C ARG A 879 11.70 -33.59 -29.02
N SER A 880 11.96 -32.86 -30.10
CA SER A 880 11.03 -32.07 -30.88
C SER A 880 9.72 -32.80 -31.19
N GLY A 881 8.61 -32.11 -30.96
CA GLY A 881 7.26 -32.52 -31.35
C GLY A 881 6.34 -31.32 -31.35
N ALA A 882 5.96 -30.85 -32.55
CA ALA A 882 4.95 -29.82 -32.82
C ALA A 882 4.98 -28.57 -31.90
N ILE A 883 5.89 -27.63 -32.19
CA ILE A 883 5.63 -26.21 -31.89
C ILE A 883 4.55 -25.74 -32.89
N PRO A 884 3.36 -25.29 -32.47
CA PRO A 884 2.50 -24.54 -33.37
C PRO A 884 3.21 -23.21 -33.68
N LEU A 885 3.37 -22.89 -34.96
CA LEU A 885 4.01 -21.63 -35.36
C LEU A 885 3.15 -20.45 -34.87
N PRO A 886 3.70 -19.49 -34.09
CA PRO A 886 2.96 -18.31 -33.68
C PRO A 886 2.37 -17.58 -34.89
N GLY A 887 1.09 -17.18 -34.78
CA GLY A 887 0.35 -16.52 -35.86
C GLY A 887 -0.30 -17.43 -36.91
N VAL A 888 -0.20 -18.76 -36.81
CA VAL A 888 -0.87 -19.70 -37.76
C VAL A 888 -2.28 -20.12 -37.33
N LEU A 889 -2.64 -19.98 -36.05
CA LEU A 889 -3.97 -20.27 -35.52
C LEU A 889 -4.43 -19.11 -34.62
N ASP A 890 -5.52 -18.43 -34.98
CA ASP A 890 -6.13 -17.43 -34.11
C ASP A 890 -7.09 -18.10 -33.11
N HIS A 891 -6.89 -17.83 -31.82
CA HIS A 891 -7.80 -18.25 -30.75
C HIS A 891 -9.28 -17.92 -31.03
N ARG A 892 -9.57 -16.81 -31.71
CA ARG A 892 -10.94 -16.37 -32.06
C ARG A 892 -11.69 -17.34 -32.98
N GLU A 893 -10.97 -18.15 -33.75
CA GLU A 893 -11.58 -19.16 -34.62
C GLU A 893 -12.10 -20.38 -33.86
N PHE A 894 -11.76 -20.54 -32.57
CA PHE A 894 -12.04 -21.75 -31.80
C PHE A 894 -13.19 -21.56 -30.79
N THR A 895 -14.14 -22.50 -30.80
CA THR A 895 -15.24 -22.56 -29.83
C THR A 895 -15.05 -23.73 -28.87
N ARG A 896 -15.37 -23.52 -27.58
CA ARG A 896 -15.37 -24.58 -26.57
C ARG A 896 -16.60 -25.48 -26.76
N VAL A 897 -16.41 -26.80 -26.83
CA VAL A 897 -17.48 -27.77 -27.11
C VAL A 897 -17.56 -28.81 -25.99
N SER A 898 -18.78 -29.20 -25.62
CA SER A 898 -19.05 -30.21 -24.57
C SER A 898 -19.03 -31.66 -25.06
N THR A 899 -18.98 -31.88 -26.38
CA THR A 899 -18.88 -33.20 -27.01
C THR A 899 -17.46 -33.76 -26.94
N ASP A 900 -17.31 -35.08 -27.06
CA ASP A 900 -15.97 -35.68 -27.13
C ASP A 900 -15.35 -35.46 -28.51
N LEU A 901 -14.30 -34.62 -28.56
CA LEU A 901 -13.53 -34.32 -29.77
C LEU A 901 -12.29 -35.22 -29.92
N GLY A 902 -12.06 -36.18 -29.02
CA GLY A 902 -10.88 -37.03 -29.05
C GLY A 902 -9.64 -36.36 -28.46
N ARG A 903 -8.53 -36.32 -29.21
CA ARG A 903 -7.24 -35.77 -28.75
C ARG A 903 -6.89 -34.48 -29.49
N CYS A 904 -6.10 -33.63 -28.83
CA CYS A 904 -5.56 -32.39 -29.39
C CYS A 904 -4.63 -32.66 -30.59
N ASP A 905 -4.85 -31.98 -31.71
CA ASP A 905 -4.02 -32.09 -32.91
C ASP A 905 -2.59 -31.55 -32.68
N VAL A 906 -2.43 -30.56 -31.79
CA VAL A 906 -1.13 -29.92 -31.51
C VAL A 906 -0.24 -30.77 -30.59
N CYS A 907 -0.77 -31.33 -29.50
CA CYS A 907 0.04 -32.07 -28.52
C CYS A 907 -0.17 -33.59 -28.49
N ALA A 908 -1.15 -34.13 -29.22
CA ALA A 908 -1.49 -35.56 -29.29
C ALA A 908 -1.78 -36.29 -27.95
N GLU A 909 -1.71 -35.61 -26.80
CA GLU A 909 -1.86 -36.19 -25.46
C GLU A 909 -3.15 -35.73 -24.76
N GLY A 910 -3.41 -34.42 -24.73
CA GLY A 910 -4.57 -33.85 -24.04
C GLY A 910 -5.89 -34.12 -24.77
N LYS A 911 -6.98 -34.31 -24.01
CA LYS A 911 -8.33 -34.40 -24.58
C LYS A 911 -8.71 -33.07 -25.24
N ALA A 912 -9.20 -33.13 -26.48
CA ALA A 912 -9.68 -31.94 -27.17
C ALA A 912 -11.05 -31.49 -26.63
N VAL A 913 -11.18 -30.17 -26.43
CA VAL A 913 -12.40 -29.49 -25.93
C VAL A 913 -12.68 -28.15 -26.62
N HIS A 914 -11.81 -27.71 -27.53
CA HIS A 914 -12.03 -26.58 -28.44
C HIS A 914 -11.99 -27.06 -29.89
N ARG A 915 -12.77 -26.44 -30.79
CA ARG A 915 -12.83 -26.76 -32.22
C ARG A 915 -12.87 -25.49 -33.08
N SER A 916 -12.11 -25.47 -34.18
CA SER A 916 -12.10 -24.37 -35.15
C SER A 916 -13.47 -24.19 -35.85
N GLY A 917 -13.75 -22.99 -36.36
CA GLY A 917 -14.97 -22.66 -37.09
C GLY A 917 -15.14 -23.45 -38.41
N ASP A 918 -14.04 -23.75 -39.10
CA ASP A 918 -14.03 -24.66 -40.26
C ASP A 918 -14.17 -26.15 -39.87
N GLY A 919 -14.14 -26.44 -38.56
CA GLY A 919 -14.30 -27.75 -37.98
C GLY A 919 -13.13 -28.72 -38.15
N ARG A 920 -11.99 -28.29 -38.72
CA ARG A 920 -10.84 -29.14 -39.09
C ARG A 920 -9.80 -29.33 -37.99
N VAL A 921 -9.69 -28.42 -37.04
CA VAL A 921 -8.66 -28.45 -35.97
C VAL A 921 -9.35 -28.53 -34.60
N VAL A 922 -8.85 -29.41 -33.73
CA VAL A 922 -9.34 -29.60 -32.37
C VAL A 922 -8.21 -29.49 -31.34
N LEU A 923 -8.41 -28.66 -30.31
CA LEU A 923 -7.40 -28.32 -29.31
C LEU A 923 -7.83 -28.75 -27.91
N CYS A 924 -6.86 -29.20 -27.10
CA CYS A 924 -7.06 -29.33 -25.66
C CYS A 924 -6.94 -27.96 -24.97
N GLU A 925 -7.51 -27.88 -23.78
CA GLU A 925 -7.53 -26.68 -22.94
C GLU A 925 -6.13 -26.08 -22.71
N GLY A 926 -5.11 -26.92 -22.47
CA GLY A 926 -3.73 -26.47 -22.29
C GLY A 926 -2.96 -26.08 -23.57
N CYS A 927 -3.51 -26.34 -24.76
CA CYS A 927 -2.99 -25.81 -26.03
C CYS A 927 -3.72 -24.51 -26.41
N TYR A 928 -5.04 -24.46 -26.23
CA TYR A 928 -5.81 -23.24 -26.43
C TYR A 928 -5.39 -22.12 -25.46
N ALA A 929 -5.12 -22.47 -24.19
CA ALA A 929 -4.56 -21.53 -23.20
C ALA A 929 -3.20 -20.92 -23.60
N ARG A 930 -2.42 -21.58 -24.49
CA ARG A 930 -1.17 -20.99 -25.02
C ARG A 930 -1.45 -19.93 -26.07
N LEU A 931 -2.39 -20.18 -26.99
CA LEU A 931 -2.82 -19.17 -27.97
C LEU A 931 -3.40 -17.94 -27.27
N VAL A 932 -4.22 -18.14 -26.23
CA VAL A 932 -4.75 -17.04 -25.39
C VAL A 932 -3.63 -16.33 -24.62
N ARG A 933 -2.61 -17.04 -24.13
CA ARG A 933 -1.43 -16.42 -23.49
C ARG A 933 -0.60 -15.61 -24.48
N GLU A 934 -0.34 -16.12 -25.68
CA GLU A 934 0.41 -15.41 -26.74
C GLU A 934 -0.31 -14.12 -27.16
N TRP A 935 -1.64 -14.16 -27.26
CA TRP A 935 -2.49 -12.98 -27.48
C TRP A 935 -2.45 -11.98 -26.29
N ASN A 936 -2.52 -12.46 -25.05
CA ASN A 936 -2.36 -11.62 -23.85
C ASN A 936 -0.98 -10.95 -23.82
N MET A 937 0.10 -11.66 -24.18
CA MET A 937 1.45 -11.10 -24.29
C MET A 937 1.50 -10.02 -25.38
N GLY A 938 0.83 -10.22 -26.53
CA GLY A 938 0.67 -9.19 -27.57
C GLY A 938 0.04 -7.90 -27.05
N LYS A 939 -0.99 -7.99 -26.20
CA LYS A 939 -1.63 -6.86 -25.50
C LYS A 939 -0.78 -6.23 -24.37
N GLY A 940 0.42 -6.75 -24.09
CA GLY A 940 1.31 -6.23 -23.05
C GLY A 940 1.10 -6.78 -21.63
N ILE A 941 0.44 -7.93 -21.49
CA ILE A 941 0.17 -8.57 -20.19
C ILE A 941 1.35 -9.49 -19.80
N SER A 942 2.07 -9.15 -18.73
CA SER A 942 3.28 -9.85 -18.23
C SER A 942 3.57 -9.58 -16.74
#